data_AF-A0A2J6HZX6-F1
#
_entry.id   AF-A0A2J6HZX6-F1
#
_cell.length_a   1.000
_cell.length_b   1.000
_cell.length_c   1.000
_cell.angle_alpha   90.00
_cell.angle_beta   90.00
_cell.angle_gamma   90.00
#
_symmetry.space_group_name_H-M   'P 1'
#
loop_
_entity.id
_entity.type
_entity.pdbx_description
1 polymer ?
#
loop_
_entity_poly.entity_id
_entity_poly.type
_entity_poly.pdbx_seq_one_letter_code
_entity_poly.pdbx_strand_id
1 'polypeptide(L)'
;MSNKINVVLNGKIVEGIEGETILQLANRHNIDIPTLCHDPRLEPYSSCYVCVVEIEGMKTLQPSCSTTIREGIKIETHNARIKKARKTALELMLSNHYADCIGPCKDTCPAGVDVQGYISHIEKGQYHEAVALIKETNPFPAVCGRVCVRPCEVACRRNLLDEGAAVGIDYMKRFAADYDLMSNNKFVPDVMPSTGKKVAVIGAGPGGMSSAFFLQKKGHQVDVFEAAPYAGGWLRYGIPPYRLPNDILQKEIDNITGLGVNLYTNQRLGDNLSSEHLKNNYDAVVIAIGSQKGSLLGCEGEEANNVFSGIDFLKEMELTGEKYDFTGKKVVVVGGGNTAMDCCRTAMRCGSTDVKVVYRRTEKEMPANPIEIHESKLEGVVYNFLTNPVRVNKDENGNLKSLTLIRMELGEPDKSGRRRPVPVEGSEFEVKADYVLAAIGQKTQLDFTEQFNGVFTQGELKANRWGDVDADSKTLQTGIANVFACGDGVTGPATLIQAVGQARIAAHSCDQYLKGEEITPMPYEFFSRKDNFEAQKTDDYIDRFAEQKREEMPTLDPSDRKNFKEVELGYASEEVAQHEANRCLECGCTELYTCKLKEFATEYHAEQHHDETGDYNNFDVDFRHPYIEFDNNKCVLCARCVRICNEVVGANALGLVERGFDTFVAPAMGDALQDTNCESCGLCISACPTGAITENVPFKPGPVKTETATTICNYCSVGCELALEHNGEFVMRTNGANGMVNTDGNICRYPRFGYHYLNDANRITTPMMRIDGKLKPVSYQKAFDAIVNAIQSVKPDENAFFAGARLTNEEIYGVQKLARAAVKTNNIHSFHYLGRSKAYQNDSRYNVPFEQIKDGSKYYLLGSEINRDNAVAGWMMINAATLGEKEISLVTNRKDSKMIHKADEVLTVKDYYAFVKAVNHFILSNGLHNAFFLKNVENFENYKASLLGEDFETLCTAAGVTKDQIAVFAKDYNNQTNAILFFSEKEVKGVTIREIYNLAMITGKLGKTANGIIALKEKNNAHGLEDMGGFSYLAPGGRDIALATEDMKKIWDVQNLPQESGCVFHKVEKGEIKNFFIFGEDPCGCTNDPARISKYVSAAKFSVVMDYFLTETAKHADVVLPASFPVESGGSFTNTQRKIQEFEAVFSAKTEKTTLETIAAMMKSFKVSMPVEPAEVREEAFKFFKPAAQKPLSLLVTKPKDDVKMFDYGCDAIVKRFDDESRRVF
;
A
#
# COMPACT_ATOMS: atom_id res chain seq x y z
N MET A 1 -42.99 -11.83 0.74
CA MET A 1 -42.70 -12.82 -0.33
C MET A 1 -42.41 -12.01 -1.57
N SER A 2 -41.20 -12.06 -2.11
CA SER A 2 -40.86 -11.35 -3.35
C SER A 2 -41.36 -12.16 -4.56
N ASN A 3 -42.20 -11.56 -5.40
CA ASN A 3 -42.63 -12.21 -6.64
C ASN A 3 -41.43 -12.31 -7.59
N LYS A 4 -41.19 -13.52 -8.09
CA LYS A 4 -40.17 -13.79 -9.12
C LYS A 4 -40.78 -13.54 -10.50
N ILE A 5 -40.01 -12.95 -11.40
CA ILE A 5 -40.42 -12.62 -12.77
C ILE A 5 -39.41 -13.14 -13.80
N ASN A 6 -39.85 -13.43 -15.03
CA ASN A 6 -38.96 -13.86 -16.11
C ASN A 6 -38.49 -12.66 -16.94
N VAL A 7 -37.19 -12.63 -17.22
CA VAL A 7 -36.52 -11.60 -18.00
C VAL A 7 -35.66 -12.26 -19.08
N VAL A 8 -35.59 -11.68 -20.28
CA VAL A 8 -34.64 -12.13 -21.32
C VAL A 8 -33.41 -11.23 -21.26
N LEU A 9 -32.28 -11.75 -20.80
CA LEU A 9 -31.02 -11.04 -20.67
C LEU A 9 -29.98 -11.66 -21.63
N ASN A 10 -29.49 -10.87 -22.59
CA ASN A 10 -28.59 -11.32 -23.65
C ASN A 10 -29.08 -12.60 -24.36
N GLY A 11 -30.38 -12.64 -24.68
CA GLY A 11 -31.03 -13.78 -25.34
C GLY A 11 -31.31 -14.99 -24.44
N LYS A 12 -30.96 -14.96 -23.14
CA LYS A 12 -31.23 -16.04 -22.17
C LYS A 12 -32.37 -15.65 -21.24
N ILE A 13 -33.29 -16.58 -20.97
CA ILE A 13 -34.34 -16.38 -19.96
C ILE A 13 -33.72 -16.57 -18.57
N VAL A 14 -33.86 -15.56 -17.71
CA VAL A 14 -33.33 -15.54 -16.34
C VAL A 14 -34.43 -15.11 -15.36
N GLU A 15 -34.30 -15.55 -14.11
CA GLU A 15 -35.22 -15.21 -13.02
C GLU A 15 -34.75 -13.92 -12.32
N GLY A 16 -35.64 -12.95 -12.23
CA GLY A 16 -35.44 -11.68 -11.52
C GLY A 16 -36.42 -11.47 -10.38
N ILE A 17 -36.13 -10.53 -9.49
CA ILE A 17 -36.99 -10.15 -8.36
C ILE A 17 -37.80 -8.89 -8.73
N GLU A 18 -39.12 -8.90 -8.50
CA GLU A 18 -39.95 -7.71 -8.71
C GLU A 18 -39.41 -6.50 -7.90
N GLY A 19 -39.22 -5.36 -8.56
CA GLY A 19 -38.64 -4.14 -7.98
C GLY A 19 -37.11 -4.03 -8.11
N GLU A 20 -36.43 -5.09 -8.53
CA GLU A 20 -34.99 -5.10 -8.80
C GLU A 20 -34.63 -4.26 -10.03
N THR A 21 -33.44 -3.65 -10.04
CA THR A 21 -32.90 -2.93 -11.20
C THR A 21 -32.25 -3.89 -12.20
N ILE A 22 -32.10 -3.46 -13.46
CA ILE A 22 -31.38 -4.26 -14.47
C ILE A 22 -29.94 -4.55 -14.03
N LEU A 23 -29.27 -3.59 -13.37
CA LEU A 23 -27.90 -3.77 -12.88
C LEU A 23 -27.84 -4.86 -11.79
N GLN A 24 -28.76 -4.83 -10.83
CA GLN A 24 -28.84 -5.86 -9.78
C GLN A 24 -29.12 -7.25 -10.37
N LEU A 25 -30.04 -7.33 -11.34
CA LEU A 25 -30.30 -8.56 -12.09
C LEU A 25 -29.03 -9.05 -12.80
N ALA A 26 -28.33 -8.17 -13.53
CA ALA A 26 -27.12 -8.53 -14.26
C ALA A 26 -26.01 -9.04 -13.33
N ASN A 27 -25.78 -8.36 -12.20
CA ASN A 27 -24.79 -8.76 -11.20
C ASN A 27 -25.07 -10.16 -10.62
N ARG A 28 -26.33 -10.49 -10.31
CA ARG A 28 -26.71 -11.84 -9.84
C ARG A 28 -26.45 -12.94 -10.86
N HIS A 29 -26.45 -12.60 -12.15
CA HIS A 29 -26.20 -13.52 -13.26
C HIS A 29 -24.77 -13.41 -13.81
N ASN A 30 -23.86 -12.77 -13.06
CA ASN A 30 -22.45 -12.57 -13.41
C ASN A 30 -22.25 -11.89 -14.78
N ILE A 31 -23.13 -10.95 -15.11
CA ILE A 31 -23.00 -10.09 -16.29
C ILE A 31 -22.55 -8.72 -15.79
N ASP A 32 -21.32 -8.36 -16.15
CA ASP A 32 -20.77 -7.07 -15.77
C ASP A 32 -21.36 -5.94 -16.63
N ILE A 33 -21.76 -4.87 -15.96
CA ILE A 33 -22.20 -3.64 -16.59
C ILE A 33 -21.42 -2.49 -15.95
N PRO A 34 -20.58 -1.78 -16.72
CA PRO A 34 -19.65 -0.80 -16.15
C PRO A 34 -20.38 0.40 -15.53
N THR A 35 -19.94 0.82 -14.34
CA THR A 35 -20.51 1.95 -13.59
C THR A 35 -19.42 2.79 -12.94
N LEU A 36 -19.58 4.13 -13.00
CA LEU A 36 -18.74 5.08 -12.27
C LEU A 36 -19.49 5.74 -11.11
N CYS A 37 -20.77 6.09 -11.30
CA CYS A 37 -21.59 6.78 -10.30
C CYS A 37 -22.45 5.89 -9.40
N HIS A 38 -22.36 4.57 -9.55
CA HIS A 38 -23.07 3.62 -8.69
C HIS A 38 -22.17 3.17 -7.54
N ASP A 39 -22.76 3.04 -6.36
CA ASP A 39 -22.19 2.41 -5.17
C ASP A 39 -23.31 1.58 -4.53
N PRO A 40 -23.07 0.33 -4.11
CA PRO A 40 -24.12 -0.52 -3.53
C PRO A 40 -24.69 0.04 -2.22
N ARG A 41 -24.00 0.97 -1.55
CA ARG A 41 -24.45 1.63 -0.32
C ARG A 41 -25.37 2.83 -0.56
N LEU A 42 -25.59 3.20 -1.82
CA LEU A 42 -26.29 4.43 -2.21
C LEU A 42 -27.45 4.11 -3.17
N GLU A 43 -28.48 4.95 -3.15
CA GLU A 43 -29.56 4.89 -4.13
C GLU A 43 -29.06 5.15 -5.57
N PRO A 44 -29.76 4.70 -6.63
CA PRO A 44 -29.37 4.98 -8.01
C PRO A 44 -29.34 6.48 -8.35
N TYR A 45 -28.30 6.93 -9.07
CA TYR A 45 -28.13 8.35 -9.49
C TYR A 45 -28.18 8.59 -11.01
N SER A 46 -27.77 7.60 -11.81
CA SER A 46 -27.84 7.62 -13.28
C SER A 46 -27.15 8.82 -14.00
N SER A 47 -26.04 9.34 -13.47
CA SER A 47 -25.33 10.49 -14.10
C SER A 47 -24.23 10.10 -15.10
N CYS A 48 -23.56 8.97 -14.91
CA CYS A 48 -22.37 8.65 -15.71
C CYS A 48 -22.68 8.09 -17.12
N TYR A 49 -23.89 7.56 -17.33
CA TYR A 49 -24.33 6.90 -18.58
C TYR A 49 -23.44 5.74 -19.11
N VAL A 50 -22.39 5.33 -18.40
CA VAL A 50 -21.57 4.17 -18.78
C VAL A 50 -22.38 2.86 -18.65
N CYS A 51 -23.33 2.80 -17.72
CA CYS A 51 -24.14 1.62 -17.42
C CYS A 51 -25.32 1.38 -18.38
N VAL A 52 -25.35 2.08 -19.52
CA VAL A 52 -26.47 1.98 -20.46
C VAL A 52 -26.59 0.60 -21.09
N VAL A 53 -27.84 0.18 -21.31
CA VAL A 53 -28.25 -1.07 -21.96
C VAL A 53 -29.33 -0.81 -23.00
N GLU A 54 -29.51 -1.74 -23.92
CA GLU A 54 -30.56 -1.70 -24.93
C GLU A 54 -31.74 -2.56 -24.49
N ILE A 55 -32.96 -2.03 -24.62
CA ILE A 55 -34.20 -2.73 -24.26
C ILE A 55 -35.09 -2.81 -25.50
N GLU A 56 -35.57 -4.02 -25.83
CA GLU A 56 -36.41 -4.22 -27.00
C GLU A 56 -37.68 -3.36 -26.93
N GLY A 57 -37.95 -2.61 -27.99
CA GLY A 57 -39.09 -1.69 -28.09
C GLY A 57 -38.84 -0.27 -27.55
N MET A 58 -37.68 0.01 -26.94
CA MET A 58 -37.29 1.36 -26.51
C MET A 58 -36.38 2.06 -27.54
N LYS A 59 -36.63 3.35 -27.80
CA LYS A 59 -35.85 4.12 -28.79
C LYS A 59 -34.46 4.50 -28.27
N THR A 60 -34.34 4.85 -27.00
CA THR A 60 -33.09 5.28 -26.36
C THR A 60 -32.52 4.16 -25.50
N LEU A 61 -31.19 4.15 -25.34
CA LEU A 61 -30.54 3.27 -24.37
C LEU A 61 -30.96 3.70 -22.96
N GLN A 62 -31.13 2.73 -22.07
CA GLN A 62 -31.60 2.98 -20.70
C GLN A 62 -30.49 2.75 -19.68
N PRO A 63 -30.40 3.55 -18.61
CA PRO A 63 -29.46 3.30 -17.52
C PRO A 63 -29.88 2.05 -16.73
N SER A 64 -29.02 1.02 -16.71
CA SER A 64 -29.32 -0.23 -16.01
C SER A 64 -29.46 -0.06 -14.50
N CYS A 65 -28.75 0.92 -13.90
CA CYS A 65 -28.71 1.11 -12.46
C CYS A 65 -30.01 1.66 -11.85
N SER A 66 -30.87 2.32 -12.62
CA SER A 66 -32.16 2.87 -12.14
C SER A 66 -33.38 2.28 -12.83
N THR A 67 -33.20 1.52 -13.92
CA THR A 67 -34.33 0.91 -14.64
C THR A 67 -34.74 -0.38 -13.96
N THR A 68 -35.97 -0.46 -13.47
CA THR A 68 -36.51 -1.67 -12.83
C THR A 68 -36.95 -2.72 -13.85
N ILE A 69 -36.78 -4.00 -13.52
CA ILE A 69 -37.21 -5.11 -14.36
C ILE A 69 -38.72 -5.33 -14.30
N ARG A 70 -39.30 -5.87 -15.38
CA ARG A 70 -40.71 -6.27 -15.49
C ARG A 70 -40.82 -7.56 -16.28
N GLU A 71 -41.91 -8.31 -16.09
CA GLU A 71 -42.13 -9.60 -16.76
C GLU A 71 -41.96 -9.46 -18.28
N GLY A 72 -41.17 -10.38 -18.86
CA GLY A 72 -40.93 -10.46 -20.30
C GLY A 72 -40.05 -9.35 -20.89
N ILE A 73 -39.45 -8.48 -20.07
CA ILE A 73 -38.51 -7.47 -20.57
C ILE A 73 -37.32 -8.15 -21.24
N LYS A 74 -36.85 -7.59 -22.37
CA LYS A 74 -35.72 -8.12 -23.12
C LYS A 74 -34.60 -7.08 -23.17
N ILE A 75 -33.41 -7.48 -22.73
CA ILE A 75 -32.28 -6.60 -22.45
C ILE A 75 -31.05 -7.14 -23.16
N GLU A 76 -30.39 -6.26 -23.92
CA GLU A 76 -29.03 -6.48 -24.44
C GLU A 76 -28.04 -5.57 -23.69
N THR A 77 -26.96 -6.17 -23.19
CA THR A 77 -25.93 -5.47 -22.40
C THR A 77 -24.68 -5.12 -23.21
N HIS A 78 -24.54 -5.71 -24.40
CA HIS A 78 -23.39 -5.55 -25.28
C HIS A 78 -23.85 -5.58 -26.75
N ASN A 79 -23.54 -4.52 -27.49
CA ASN A 79 -23.60 -4.45 -28.94
C ASN A 79 -22.82 -3.21 -29.42
N ALA A 80 -22.69 -3.02 -30.74
CA ALA A 80 -21.92 -1.90 -31.30
C ALA A 80 -22.48 -0.52 -30.88
N ARG A 81 -23.80 -0.41 -30.72
CA ARG A 81 -24.48 0.83 -30.31
C ARG A 81 -24.15 1.19 -28.85
N ILE A 82 -24.21 0.21 -27.96
CA ILE A 82 -23.84 0.35 -26.55
C ILE A 82 -22.36 0.69 -26.41
N LYS A 83 -21.48 -0.02 -27.14
CA LYS A 83 -20.02 0.23 -27.12
C LYS A 83 -19.70 1.68 -27.51
N LYS A 84 -20.35 2.18 -28.57
CA LYS A 84 -20.19 3.58 -29.02
C LYS A 84 -20.68 4.57 -27.96
N ALA A 85 -21.85 4.35 -27.36
CA ALA A 85 -22.38 5.22 -26.32
C ALA A 85 -21.46 5.29 -25.08
N ARG A 86 -20.91 4.14 -24.65
CA ARG A 86 -19.94 4.07 -23.55
C ARG A 86 -18.66 4.83 -23.88
N LYS A 87 -18.07 4.60 -25.07
CA LYS A 87 -16.88 5.33 -25.54
C LYS A 87 -17.11 6.84 -25.49
N THR A 88 -18.21 7.34 -26.07
CA THR A 88 -18.54 8.77 -26.06
C THR A 88 -18.74 9.34 -24.65
N ALA A 89 -19.38 8.60 -23.73
CA ALA A 89 -19.54 9.04 -22.35
C ALA A 89 -18.20 9.16 -21.62
N LEU A 90 -17.27 8.24 -21.87
CA LEU A 90 -15.92 8.27 -21.31
C LEU A 90 -15.10 9.43 -21.89
N GLU A 91 -15.11 9.62 -23.20
CA GLU A 91 -14.40 10.72 -23.88
C GLU A 91 -14.83 12.10 -23.35
N LEU A 92 -16.14 12.30 -23.09
CA LEU A 92 -16.66 13.53 -22.50
C LEU A 92 -16.19 13.76 -21.05
N MET A 93 -15.94 12.70 -20.29
CA MET A 93 -15.33 12.84 -18.95
C MET A 93 -13.83 13.12 -19.07
N LEU A 94 -13.15 12.45 -20.01
CA LEU A 94 -11.72 12.60 -20.25
C LEU A 94 -11.33 13.97 -20.80
N SER A 95 -12.25 14.66 -21.49
CA SER A 95 -12.03 16.02 -21.98
C SER A 95 -11.92 17.07 -20.87
N ASN A 96 -12.27 16.74 -19.63
CA ASN A 96 -12.09 17.62 -18.47
C ASN A 96 -11.21 16.96 -17.37
N HIS A 97 -10.53 15.86 -17.70
CA HIS A 97 -9.70 15.09 -16.76
C HIS A 97 -8.24 15.55 -16.85
N TYR A 98 -7.92 16.71 -16.28
CA TYR A 98 -6.60 17.35 -16.33
C TYR A 98 -5.59 16.72 -15.34
N ALA A 99 -5.28 15.44 -15.52
CA ALA A 99 -4.39 14.69 -14.62
C ALA A 99 -3.45 13.73 -15.37
N ASP A 100 -2.31 13.40 -14.76
CA ASP A 100 -1.38 12.40 -15.28
C ASP A 100 -1.62 11.05 -14.63
N CYS A 101 -1.87 10.01 -15.43
CA CYS A 101 -1.94 8.65 -14.89
C CYS A 101 -0.55 8.16 -14.48
N ILE A 102 0.48 8.41 -15.29
CA ILE A 102 1.86 7.99 -15.05
C ILE A 102 2.79 9.20 -15.09
N GLY A 103 3.86 9.18 -14.30
CA GLY A 103 4.86 10.24 -14.34
C GLY A 103 5.64 10.26 -15.67
N PRO A 104 6.10 11.44 -16.13
CA PRO A 104 6.84 11.57 -17.39
C PRO A 104 8.15 10.76 -17.41
N CYS A 105 8.71 10.48 -16.24
CA CYS A 105 9.88 9.64 -16.04
C CYS A 105 9.66 8.16 -16.41
N LYS A 106 8.45 7.62 -16.24
CA LYS A 106 8.07 6.27 -16.69
C LYS A 106 7.72 6.27 -18.16
N ASP A 107 6.93 7.25 -18.60
CA ASP A 107 6.46 7.38 -19.98
C ASP A 107 7.61 7.50 -21.00
N THR A 108 8.64 8.27 -20.67
CA THR A 108 9.82 8.44 -21.54
C THR A 108 10.85 7.32 -21.43
N CYS A 109 10.69 6.39 -20.47
CA CYS A 109 11.58 5.25 -20.34
C CYS A 109 11.26 4.21 -21.44
N PRO A 110 12.20 3.86 -22.34
CA PRO A 110 11.94 2.89 -23.40
C PRO A 110 11.59 1.49 -22.89
N ALA A 111 12.11 1.12 -21.71
CA ALA A 111 11.75 -0.11 -21.03
C ALA A 111 10.50 0.04 -20.14
N GLY A 112 9.94 1.25 -19.96
CA GLY A 112 8.77 1.48 -19.12
C GLY A 112 8.99 1.22 -17.63
N VAL A 113 10.22 1.45 -17.13
CA VAL A 113 10.57 1.26 -15.71
C VAL A 113 9.73 2.18 -14.83
N ASP A 114 9.15 1.64 -13.75
CA ASP A 114 8.33 2.42 -12.82
C ASP A 114 9.17 3.26 -11.86
N VAL A 115 9.58 4.43 -12.33
CA VAL A 115 10.45 5.35 -11.59
C VAL A 115 9.82 5.84 -10.29
N GLN A 116 8.56 6.26 -10.31
CA GLN A 116 7.90 6.79 -9.12
C GLN A 116 7.67 5.69 -8.08
N GLY A 117 7.31 4.47 -8.50
CA GLY A 117 7.11 3.34 -7.60
C GLY A 117 8.39 2.92 -6.86
N TYR A 118 9.53 2.75 -7.56
CA TYR A 118 10.75 2.33 -6.85
C TYR A 118 11.37 3.45 -6.00
N ILE A 119 11.16 4.73 -6.35
CA ILE A 119 11.55 5.84 -5.48
C ILE A 119 10.71 5.85 -4.20
N SER A 120 9.41 5.55 -4.30
CA SER A 120 8.54 5.35 -3.13
C SER A 120 9.04 4.23 -2.22
N HIS A 121 9.53 3.12 -2.79
CA HIS A 121 10.16 2.05 -1.99
C HIS A 121 11.47 2.49 -1.33
N ILE A 122 12.34 3.20 -2.05
CA ILE A 122 13.61 3.73 -1.51
C ILE A 122 13.37 4.68 -0.33
N GLU A 123 12.37 5.56 -0.42
CA GLU A 123 11.97 6.46 0.66
C GLU A 123 11.58 5.69 1.94
N LYS A 124 10.94 4.52 1.79
CA LYS A 124 10.54 3.64 2.92
C LYS A 124 11.64 2.68 3.39
N GLY A 125 12.81 2.68 2.76
CA GLY A 125 13.87 1.69 3.03
C GLY A 125 13.60 0.28 2.48
N GLN A 126 12.64 0.14 1.56
CA GLN A 126 12.24 -1.12 0.92
C GLN A 126 13.09 -1.41 -0.33
N TYR A 127 14.41 -1.51 -0.17
CA TYR A 127 15.32 -1.64 -1.33
C TYR A 127 15.14 -2.93 -2.13
N HIS A 128 14.75 -4.02 -1.45
CA HIS A 128 14.46 -5.29 -2.10
C HIS A 128 13.25 -5.18 -3.04
N GLU A 129 12.15 -4.58 -2.55
CA GLU A 129 10.94 -4.31 -3.30
C GLU A 129 11.19 -3.30 -4.44
N ALA A 130 12.03 -2.29 -4.20
CA ALA A 130 12.47 -1.35 -5.24
C ALA A 130 13.14 -2.08 -6.42
N VAL A 131 14.06 -2.99 -6.13
CA VAL A 131 14.76 -3.79 -7.15
C VAL A 131 13.84 -4.81 -7.81
N ALA A 132 12.93 -5.42 -7.05
CA ALA A 132 11.90 -6.30 -7.60
C ALA A 132 11.04 -5.58 -8.65
N LEU A 133 10.57 -4.37 -8.33
CA LEU A 133 9.78 -3.54 -9.24
C LEU A 133 10.57 -3.12 -10.49
N ILE A 134 11.84 -2.74 -10.34
CA ILE A 134 12.69 -2.43 -11.51
C ILE A 134 12.84 -3.66 -12.42
N LYS A 135 13.10 -4.85 -11.83
CA LYS A 135 13.27 -6.13 -12.55
C LYS A 135 11.99 -6.66 -13.21
N GLU A 136 10.81 -6.06 -12.98
CA GLU A 136 9.62 -6.34 -13.81
C GLU A 136 9.85 -5.97 -15.28
N THR A 137 10.68 -4.96 -15.54
CA THR A 137 10.85 -4.37 -16.88
C THR A 137 12.32 -4.23 -17.30
N ASN A 138 13.26 -4.26 -16.35
CA ASN A 138 14.68 -4.10 -16.61
C ASN A 138 15.51 -5.10 -15.79
N PRO A 139 16.13 -6.12 -16.44
CA PRO A 139 16.94 -7.12 -15.75
C PRO A 139 18.34 -6.63 -15.34
N PHE A 140 18.71 -5.40 -15.72
CA PHE A 140 20.02 -4.79 -15.49
C PHE A 140 19.95 -3.52 -14.63
N PRO A 141 19.35 -3.53 -13.42
CA PRO A 141 19.26 -2.35 -12.59
C PRO A 141 20.63 -1.76 -12.21
N ALA A 142 21.63 -2.59 -11.84
CA ALA A 142 22.93 -2.12 -11.37
C ALA A 142 23.81 -1.59 -12.51
N VAL A 143 23.77 -2.22 -13.69
CA VAL A 143 24.40 -1.69 -14.91
C VAL A 143 23.70 -0.39 -15.33
N CYS A 144 22.37 -0.35 -15.37
CA CYS A 144 21.65 0.86 -15.76
C CYS A 144 21.97 2.04 -14.84
N GLY A 145 22.09 1.82 -13.52
CA GLY A 145 22.50 2.85 -12.56
C GLY A 145 23.89 3.44 -12.77
N ARG A 146 24.69 2.87 -13.69
CA ARG A 146 26.05 3.33 -14.03
C ARG A 146 26.13 3.94 -15.44
N VAL A 147 25.44 3.35 -16.42
CA VAL A 147 25.66 3.68 -17.84
C VAL A 147 24.43 4.18 -18.59
N CYS A 148 23.26 4.28 -17.94
CA CYS A 148 22.04 4.76 -18.59
C CYS A 148 22.18 6.21 -19.07
N VAL A 149 21.46 6.55 -20.15
CA VAL A 149 21.39 7.92 -20.70
C VAL A 149 20.31 8.79 -20.03
N ARG A 150 19.60 8.23 -19.04
CA ARG A 150 18.68 8.93 -18.13
C ARG A 150 17.58 9.76 -18.82
N PRO A 151 16.80 9.20 -19.77
CA PRO A 151 15.70 9.94 -20.39
C PRO A 151 14.64 10.38 -19.36
N CYS A 152 14.51 9.60 -18.30
CA CYS A 152 13.65 9.89 -17.15
C CYS A 152 14.07 11.15 -16.37
N GLU A 153 15.38 11.45 -16.27
CA GLU A 153 15.85 12.68 -15.62
C GLU A 153 15.65 13.89 -16.54
N VAL A 154 15.81 13.72 -17.85
CA VAL A 154 15.54 14.79 -18.83
C VAL A 154 14.07 15.21 -18.80
N ALA A 155 13.16 14.25 -18.73
CA ALA A 155 11.71 14.48 -18.68
C ALA A 155 11.19 14.86 -17.26
N CYS A 156 12.06 14.92 -16.26
CA CYS A 156 11.65 15.19 -14.89
C CYS A 156 11.10 16.62 -14.75
N ARG A 157 9.88 16.78 -14.22
CA ARG A 157 9.26 18.09 -13.99
C ARG A 157 9.99 18.95 -12.96
N ARG A 158 10.89 18.36 -12.15
CA ARG A 158 11.78 19.13 -11.28
C ARG A 158 12.73 20.04 -12.06
N ASN A 159 12.98 19.77 -13.34
CA ASN A 159 13.71 20.68 -14.24
C ASN A 159 12.95 21.98 -14.53
N LEU A 160 11.65 22.06 -14.23
CA LEU A 160 10.85 23.27 -14.37
C LEU A 160 10.95 24.19 -13.14
N LEU A 161 11.57 23.70 -12.05
CA LEU A 161 11.90 24.51 -10.87
C LEU A 161 13.26 25.20 -11.07
N ASP A 162 13.47 26.33 -10.39
CA ASP A 162 14.70 27.12 -10.42
C ASP A 162 15.90 26.48 -9.66
N GLU A 163 15.88 25.15 -9.49
CA GLU A 163 16.92 24.37 -8.80
C GLU A 163 18.07 23.93 -9.72
N GLY A 164 17.84 23.95 -11.05
CA GLY A 164 18.85 23.59 -12.04
C GLY A 164 19.18 22.09 -12.16
N ALA A 165 18.45 21.20 -11.47
CA ALA A 165 18.71 19.75 -11.52
C ALA A 165 17.45 18.89 -11.30
N ALA A 166 17.31 17.86 -12.14
CA ALA A 166 16.34 16.78 -11.96
C ALA A 166 16.56 15.99 -10.66
N VAL A 167 15.59 15.14 -10.32
CA VAL A 167 15.76 14.09 -9.31
C VAL A 167 16.87 13.12 -9.75
N GLY A 168 17.72 12.70 -8.82
CA GLY A 168 18.79 11.72 -8.99
C GLY A 168 18.28 10.29 -9.16
N ILE A 169 17.42 10.10 -10.16
CA ILE A 169 16.71 8.85 -10.46
C ILE A 169 17.70 7.71 -10.70
N ASP A 170 18.74 7.95 -11.49
CA ASP A 170 19.73 6.90 -11.81
C ASP A 170 20.62 6.57 -10.61
N TYR A 171 20.93 7.57 -9.79
CA TYR A 171 21.73 7.41 -8.57
C TYR A 171 21.01 6.56 -7.52
N MET A 172 19.72 6.82 -7.32
CA MET A 172 18.87 6.01 -6.45
C MET A 172 18.70 4.58 -6.97
N LYS A 173 18.52 4.40 -8.29
CA LYS A 173 18.48 3.07 -8.90
C LYS A 173 19.77 2.29 -8.63
N ARG A 174 20.93 2.94 -8.79
CA ARG A 174 22.22 2.34 -8.47
C ARG A 174 22.30 1.94 -7.00
N PHE A 175 21.94 2.86 -6.10
CA PHE A 175 21.99 2.60 -4.66
C PHE A 175 21.17 1.37 -4.28
N ALA A 176 19.90 1.32 -4.69
CA ALA A 176 19.02 0.18 -4.39
C ALA A 176 19.54 -1.13 -5.00
N ALA A 177 20.03 -1.08 -6.25
CA ALA A 177 20.56 -2.25 -6.94
C ALA A 177 21.84 -2.79 -6.28
N ASP A 178 22.77 -1.91 -5.92
CA ASP A 178 24.01 -2.29 -5.23
C ASP A 178 23.70 -2.85 -3.82
N TYR A 179 22.74 -2.25 -3.11
CA TYR A 179 22.26 -2.74 -1.82
C TYR A 179 21.68 -4.16 -1.90
N ASP A 180 20.77 -4.42 -2.85
CA ASP A 180 20.20 -5.76 -3.07
C ASP A 180 21.27 -6.77 -3.51
N LEU A 181 22.17 -6.40 -4.42
CA LEU A 181 23.25 -7.28 -4.89
C LEU A 181 24.23 -7.69 -3.79
N MET A 182 24.43 -6.84 -2.77
CA MET A 182 25.28 -7.12 -1.61
C MET A 182 24.54 -7.85 -0.48
N SER A 183 23.22 -7.93 -0.54
CA SER A 183 22.38 -8.59 0.47
C SER A 183 22.44 -10.13 0.36
N ASN A 184 22.36 -10.81 1.50
CA ASN A 184 22.18 -12.26 1.56
C ASN A 184 20.79 -12.71 1.08
N ASN A 185 19.83 -11.79 1.03
CA ASN A 185 18.46 -12.02 0.58
C ASN A 185 18.16 -11.20 -0.69
N LYS A 186 19.05 -11.27 -1.68
CA LYS A 186 18.88 -10.56 -2.96
C LYS A 186 17.61 -11.01 -3.68
N PHE A 187 16.96 -10.10 -4.41
CA PHE A 187 15.75 -10.44 -5.16
C PHE A 187 16.04 -11.35 -6.36
N VAL A 188 15.37 -12.50 -6.38
CA VAL A 188 15.33 -13.46 -7.49
C VAL A 188 13.88 -13.56 -7.98
N PRO A 189 13.60 -13.22 -9.25
CA PRO A 189 12.25 -13.35 -9.79
C PRO A 189 11.76 -14.80 -9.86
N ASP A 190 10.45 -14.99 -9.68
CA ASP A 190 9.82 -16.28 -9.89
C ASP A 190 9.84 -16.71 -11.36
N VAL A 191 10.03 -18.01 -11.56
CA VAL A 191 9.99 -18.69 -12.86
C VAL A 191 8.72 -19.54 -12.92
N MET A 192 7.88 -19.30 -13.93
CA MET A 192 6.67 -20.10 -14.17
C MET A 192 7.01 -21.58 -14.45
N PRO A 193 6.07 -22.51 -14.21
CA PRO A 193 6.27 -23.92 -14.53
C PRO A 193 6.73 -24.12 -15.99
N SER A 194 7.58 -25.13 -16.22
CA SER A 194 8.14 -25.39 -17.55
C SER A 194 7.04 -25.62 -18.59
N THR A 195 7.15 -24.94 -19.73
CA THR A 195 6.21 -25.13 -20.85
C THR A 195 6.64 -26.26 -21.78
N GLY A 196 7.81 -26.88 -21.55
CA GLY A 196 8.43 -27.86 -22.46
C GLY A 196 8.95 -27.27 -23.79
N LYS A 197 8.93 -25.94 -23.96
CA LYS A 197 9.41 -25.23 -25.16
C LYS A 197 10.83 -24.74 -24.98
N LYS A 198 11.60 -24.72 -26.08
CA LYS A 198 13.00 -24.27 -26.09
C LYS A 198 13.20 -23.07 -27.03
N VAL A 199 13.95 -22.08 -26.56
CA VAL A 199 14.29 -20.87 -27.34
C VAL A 199 15.80 -20.70 -27.42
N ALA A 200 16.32 -20.49 -28.62
CA ALA A 200 17.70 -20.08 -28.84
C ALA A 200 17.79 -18.55 -28.94
N VAL A 201 18.64 -17.93 -28.13
CA VAL A 201 18.94 -16.49 -28.22
C VAL A 201 20.34 -16.31 -28.75
N ILE A 202 20.50 -15.56 -29.84
CA ILE A 202 21.78 -15.33 -30.51
C ILE A 202 22.32 -13.96 -30.13
N GLY A 203 23.42 -13.95 -29.37
CA GLY A 203 24.06 -12.77 -28.77
C GLY A 203 23.71 -12.64 -27.28
N ALA A 204 24.71 -12.50 -26.42
CA ALA A 204 24.57 -12.27 -24.98
C ALA A 204 24.81 -10.80 -24.59
N GLY A 205 24.46 -9.87 -25.48
CA GLY A 205 24.35 -8.44 -25.17
C GLY A 205 23.07 -8.11 -24.38
N PRO A 206 22.81 -6.82 -24.12
CA PRO A 206 21.65 -6.41 -23.31
C PRO A 206 20.31 -6.87 -23.88
N GLY A 207 20.12 -6.82 -25.20
CA GLY A 207 18.89 -7.31 -25.84
C GLY A 207 18.71 -8.82 -25.67
N GLY A 208 19.78 -9.59 -25.87
CA GLY A 208 19.72 -11.06 -25.79
C GLY A 208 19.54 -11.57 -24.37
N MET A 209 20.35 -11.07 -23.43
CA MET A 209 20.21 -11.43 -22.02
C MET A 209 18.87 -11.01 -21.43
N SER A 210 18.31 -9.86 -21.87
CA SER A 210 16.97 -9.46 -21.45
C SER A 210 15.87 -10.34 -22.04
N SER A 211 16.02 -10.76 -23.31
CA SER A 211 15.08 -11.68 -23.95
C SER A 211 15.09 -13.03 -23.22
N ALA A 212 16.29 -13.51 -22.86
CA ALA A 212 16.46 -14.73 -22.09
C ALA A 212 15.82 -14.63 -20.70
N PHE A 213 16.02 -13.51 -20.00
CA PHE A 213 15.38 -13.24 -18.71
C PHE A 213 13.85 -13.33 -18.79
N PHE A 214 13.22 -12.64 -19.75
CA PHE A 214 11.76 -12.62 -19.86
C PHE A 214 11.18 -13.96 -20.29
N LEU A 215 11.80 -14.64 -21.26
CA LEU A 215 11.34 -15.95 -21.75
C LEU A 215 11.53 -17.06 -20.69
N GLN A 216 12.66 -17.05 -19.97
CA GLN A 216 12.90 -17.99 -18.88
C GLN A 216 11.86 -17.82 -17.77
N LYS A 217 11.52 -16.59 -17.38
CA LYS A 217 10.46 -16.31 -16.39
C LYS A 217 9.09 -16.87 -16.82
N LYS A 218 8.81 -16.97 -18.12
CA LYS A 218 7.58 -17.56 -18.67
C LYS A 218 7.58 -19.10 -18.69
N GLY A 219 8.67 -19.73 -18.24
CA GLY A 219 8.80 -21.19 -18.17
C GLY A 219 9.36 -21.83 -19.45
N HIS A 220 9.76 -21.03 -20.44
CA HIS A 220 10.47 -21.53 -21.62
C HIS A 220 11.94 -21.77 -21.26
N GLN A 221 12.52 -22.89 -21.71
CA GLN A 221 13.94 -23.13 -21.52
C GLN A 221 14.73 -22.31 -22.54
N VAL A 222 15.64 -21.46 -22.07
CA VAL A 222 16.43 -20.58 -22.94
C VAL A 222 17.90 -20.98 -22.97
N ASP A 223 18.44 -21.04 -24.19
CA ASP A 223 19.88 -21.21 -24.44
C ASP A 223 20.39 -19.97 -25.19
N VAL A 224 21.39 -19.30 -24.61
CA VAL A 224 22.02 -18.10 -25.17
C VAL A 224 23.36 -18.48 -25.80
N PHE A 225 23.56 -18.10 -27.05
CA PHE A 225 24.80 -18.32 -27.79
C PHE A 225 25.55 -17.00 -27.98
N GLU A 226 26.77 -16.91 -27.46
CA GLU A 226 27.62 -15.72 -27.52
C GLU A 226 28.88 -16.01 -28.33
N ALA A 227 29.20 -15.15 -29.29
CA ALA A 227 30.38 -15.29 -30.14
C ALA A 227 31.69 -15.01 -29.39
N ALA A 228 31.65 -14.14 -28.39
CA ALA A 228 32.81 -13.78 -27.57
C ALA A 228 33.04 -14.77 -26.40
N PRO A 229 34.22 -14.69 -25.73
CA PRO A 229 34.53 -15.56 -24.58
C PRO A 229 33.66 -15.34 -23.34
N TYR A 230 33.06 -14.16 -23.18
CA TYR A 230 32.24 -13.78 -22.04
C TYR A 230 30.96 -13.06 -22.48
N ALA A 231 29.86 -13.28 -21.75
CA ALA A 231 28.60 -12.56 -21.98
C ALA A 231 28.67 -11.08 -21.56
N GLY A 232 27.73 -10.29 -22.06
CA GLY A 232 27.61 -8.85 -21.82
C GLY A 232 27.61 -8.03 -23.12
N GLY A 233 28.07 -8.60 -24.24
CA GLY A 233 28.17 -7.90 -25.52
C GLY A 233 28.88 -6.54 -25.36
N TRP A 234 28.33 -5.48 -25.94
CA TRP A 234 28.91 -4.14 -25.82
C TRP A 234 28.93 -3.56 -24.40
N LEU A 235 28.18 -4.10 -23.44
CA LEU A 235 28.34 -3.69 -22.04
C LEU A 235 29.71 -4.09 -21.48
N ARG A 236 30.24 -5.24 -21.92
CA ARG A 236 31.58 -5.70 -21.53
C ARG A 236 32.66 -5.14 -22.44
N TYR A 237 32.46 -5.29 -23.74
CA TYR A 237 33.51 -5.02 -24.73
C TYR A 237 33.54 -3.57 -25.23
N GLY A 238 32.55 -2.75 -24.87
CA GLY A 238 32.41 -1.38 -25.33
C GLY A 238 32.42 -0.32 -24.22
N ILE A 239 32.31 -0.72 -22.94
CA ILE A 239 32.30 0.19 -21.80
C ILE A 239 33.48 -0.15 -20.87
N PRO A 240 34.39 0.80 -20.60
CA PRO A 240 35.55 0.53 -19.76
C PRO A 240 35.21 0.24 -18.28
N PRO A 241 36.05 -0.56 -17.56
CA PRO A 241 35.81 -0.93 -16.16
C PRO A 241 35.71 0.22 -15.15
N TYR A 242 36.29 1.40 -15.44
CA TYR A 242 36.17 2.57 -14.55
C TYR A 242 34.75 3.16 -14.51
N ARG A 243 33.90 2.78 -15.48
CA ARG A 243 32.53 3.24 -15.64
C ARG A 243 31.54 2.10 -15.40
N LEU A 244 31.85 0.90 -15.90
CA LEU A 244 31.09 -0.31 -15.61
C LEU A 244 32.04 -1.44 -15.20
N PRO A 245 32.19 -1.70 -13.89
CA PRO A 245 33.02 -2.80 -13.42
C PRO A 245 32.54 -4.16 -13.95
N ASN A 246 33.48 -4.95 -14.47
CA ASN A 246 33.20 -6.26 -15.07
C ASN A 246 32.63 -7.27 -14.06
N ASP A 247 32.95 -7.15 -12.77
CA ASP A 247 32.43 -8.00 -11.71
C ASP A 247 30.94 -7.69 -11.41
N ILE A 248 30.54 -6.42 -11.45
CA ILE A 248 29.14 -6.01 -11.33
C ILE A 248 28.33 -6.52 -12.52
N LEU A 249 28.84 -6.33 -13.74
CA LEU A 249 28.20 -6.87 -14.94
C LEU A 249 28.06 -8.40 -14.87
N GLN A 250 29.11 -9.09 -14.41
CA GLN A 250 29.07 -10.55 -14.25
C GLN A 250 28.01 -10.97 -13.23
N LYS A 251 27.89 -10.29 -12.08
CA LYS A 251 26.83 -10.57 -11.09
C LYS A 251 25.42 -10.45 -11.67
N GLU A 252 25.16 -9.46 -12.53
CA GLU A 252 23.84 -9.34 -13.19
C GLU A 252 23.60 -10.43 -14.24
N ILE A 253 24.64 -10.81 -15.00
CA ILE A 253 24.58 -11.95 -15.92
C ILE A 253 24.30 -13.24 -15.14
N ASP A 254 25.00 -13.45 -14.02
CA ASP A 254 24.85 -14.61 -13.14
C ASP A 254 23.46 -14.67 -12.50
N ASN A 255 22.83 -13.52 -12.23
CA ASN A 255 21.45 -13.48 -11.77
C ASN A 255 20.48 -13.97 -12.86
N ILE A 256 20.75 -13.69 -14.13
CA ILE A 256 19.92 -14.17 -15.25
C ILE A 256 20.16 -15.67 -15.49
N THR A 257 21.41 -16.12 -15.53
CA THR A 257 21.74 -17.55 -15.70
C THR A 257 21.29 -18.37 -14.50
N GLY A 258 21.28 -17.80 -13.29
CA GLY A 258 20.73 -18.39 -12.07
C GLY A 258 19.23 -18.74 -12.14
N LEU A 259 18.48 -18.16 -13.10
CA LEU A 259 17.09 -18.55 -13.39
C LEU A 259 16.96 -19.86 -14.21
N GLY A 260 18.09 -20.44 -14.62
CA GLY A 260 18.14 -21.64 -15.45
C GLY A 260 18.43 -21.38 -16.94
N VAL A 261 18.85 -20.17 -17.31
CA VAL A 261 19.30 -19.86 -18.68
C VAL A 261 20.67 -20.49 -18.92
N ASN A 262 20.82 -21.27 -19.99
CA ASN A 262 22.12 -21.82 -20.38
C ASN A 262 22.88 -20.81 -21.23
N LEU A 263 24.17 -20.64 -20.97
CA LEU A 263 25.03 -19.71 -21.70
C LEU A 263 26.17 -20.48 -22.39
N TYR A 264 26.25 -20.36 -23.71
CA TYR A 264 27.27 -20.98 -24.55
C TYR A 264 28.12 -19.90 -25.22
N THR A 265 29.33 -19.69 -24.72
CA THR A 265 30.30 -18.71 -25.24
C THR A 265 31.17 -19.29 -26.37
N ASN A 266 31.82 -18.42 -27.13
CA ASN A 266 32.59 -18.77 -28.34
C ASN A 266 31.76 -19.49 -29.41
N GLN A 267 30.48 -19.16 -29.55
CA GLN A 267 29.53 -19.71 -30.52
C GLN A 267 29.03 -18.59 -31.44
N ARG A 268 29.52 -18.57 -32.68
CA ARG A 268 29.19 -17.58 -33.69
C ARG A 268 28.30 -18.19 -34.77
N LEU A 269 27.12 -17.60 -34.94
CA LEU A 269 26.16 -17.97 -35.99
C LEU A 269 26.78 -17.77 -37.38
N GLY A 270 26.67 -18.78 -38.24
CA GLY A 270 27.23 -18.78 -39.60
C GLY A 270 28.70 -19.19 -39.69
N ASP A 271 29.33 -19.51 -38.55
CA ASP A 271 30.70 -20.04 -38.46
C ASP A 271 30.68 -21.41 -37.77
N ASN A 272 30.75 -21.45 -36.44
CA ASN A 272 30.76 -22.69 -35.66
C ASN A 272 29.40 -23.03 -35.01
N LEU A 273 28.41 -22.13 -35.07
CA LEU A 273 27.01 -22.41 -34.75
C LEU A 273 26.19 -22.44 -36.05
N SER A 274 25.65 -23.61 -36.40
CA SER A 274 24.91 -23.80 -37.66
C SER A 274 23.41 -23.50 -37.53
N SER A 275 22.83 -22.93 -38.58
CA SER A 275 21.39 -22.67 -38.65
C SER A 275 20.55 -23.97 -38.60
N GLU A 276 21.09 -25.10 -39.07
CA GLU A 276 20.46 -26.42 -38.96
C GLU A 276 20.33 -26.89 -37.51
N HIS A 277 21.37 -26.65 -36.70
CA HIS A 277 21.32 -26.95 -35.28
C HIS A 277 20.18 -26.17 -34.60
N LEU A 278 20.07 -24.86 -34.91
CA LEU A 278 19.00 -24.02 -34.35
C LEU A 278 17.61 -24.52 -34.75
N LYS A 279 17.38 -24.80 -36.03
CA LYS A 279 16.09 -25.30 -36.54
C LYS A 279 15.67 -26.64 -35.94
N ASN A 280 16.62 -27.54 -35.70
CA ASN A 280 16.32 -28.91 -35.26
C ASN A 280 16.13 -29.04 -33.73
N ASN A 281 16.64 -28.10 -32.94
CA ASN A 281 16.70 -28.24 -31.47
C ASN A 281 15.87 -27.21 -30.69
N TYR A 282 15.37 -26.17 -31.36
CA TYR A 282 14.63 -25.08 -30.72
C TYR A 282 13.30 -24.83 -31.43
N ASP A 283 12.28 -24.48 -30.65
CA ASP A 283 10.96 -24.12 -31.17
C ASP A 283 10.95 -22.71 -31.77
N ALA A 284 11.75 -21.79 -31.20
CA ALA A 284 11.89 -20.41 -31.67
C ALA A 284 13.33 -19.88 -31.52
N VAL A 285 13.65 -18.82 -32.27
CA VAL A 285 14.95 -18.14 -32.25
C VAL A 285 14.78 -16.64 -32.05
N VAL A 286 15.57 -16.04 -31.16
CA VAL A 286 15.67 -14.58 -30.99
C VAL A 286 17.06 -14.11 -31.41
N ILE A 287 17.14 -13.25 -32.42
CA ILE A 287 18.38 -12.67 -32.94
C ILE A 287 18.63 -11.33 -32.22
N ALA A 288 19.67 -11.29 -31.38
CA ALA A 288 20.06 -10.14 -30.56
C ALA A 288 21.56 -9.82 -30.70
N ILE A 289 22.06 -9.89 -31.93
CA ILE A 289 23.48 -9.88 -32.27
C ILE A 289 24.17 -8.51 -32.09
N GLY A 290 23.40 -7.44 -31.92
CA GLY A 290 23.89 -6.06 -31.85
C GLY A 290 24.51 -5.55 -33.17
N SER A 291 25.19 -4.39 -33.14
CA SER A 291 25.93 -3.85 -34.28
C SER A 291 27.43 -4.04 -34.08
N GLN A 292 28.06 -5.00 -34.76
CA GLN A 292 29.39 -5.49 -34.39
C GLN A 292 30.55 -4.70 -35.02
N LYS A 293 30.31 -4.01 -36.15
CA LYS A 293 31.39 -3.44 -36.98
C LYS A 293 31.53 -1.94 -36.78
N GLY A 294 32.73 -1.47 -36.46
CA GLY A 294 33.02 -0.04 -36.37
C GLY A 294 33.04 0.65 -37.74
N SER A 295 32.62 1.91 -37.77
CA SER A 295 32.77 2.76 -38.95
C SER A 295 34.15 3.42 -38.97
N LEU A 296 34.81 3.39 -40.14
CA LEU A 296 36.09 4.07 -40.39
C LEU A 296 35.87 5.55 -40.74
N LEU A 297 36.95 6.34 -40.83
CA LEU A 297 36.91 7.80 -41.00
C LEU A 297 36.20 8.27 -42.28
N GLY A 298 36.19 7.46 -43.33
CA GLY A 298 35.61 7.77 -44.64
C GLY A 298 36.40 8.84 -45.39
N CYS A 299 37.72 8.92 -45.18
CA CYS A 299 38.60 9.91 -45.79
C CYS A 299 39.87 9.28 -46.38
N GLU A 300 40.56 9.98 -47.26
CA GLU A 300 41.78 9.47 -47.92
C GLU A 300 42.87 9.09 -46.90
N GLY A 301 43.45 7.91 -47.05
CA GLY A 301 44.56 7.41 -46.23
C GLY A 301 44.17 6.76 -44.90
N GLU A 302 42.88 6.51 -44.67
CA GLU A 302 42.34 5.92 -43.43
C GLU A 302 42.88 4.53 -43.08
N GLU A 303 43.47 3.82 -44.04
CA GLU A 303 44.09 2.50 -43.91
C GLU A 303 45.50 2.50 -43.25
N ALA A 304 45.90 3.59 -42.60
CA ALA A 304 47.18 3.68 -41.88
C ALA A 304 47.19 2.81 -40.61
N ASN A 305 48.35 2.22 -40.27
CA ASN A 305 48.45 1.17 -39.23
C ASN A 305 47.97 1.59 -37.83
N ASN A 306 48.09 2.87 -37.46
CA ASN A 306 47.71 3.40 -36.13
C ASN A 306 46.34 4.13 -36.14
N VAL A 307 45.50 3.81 -37.10
CA VAL A 307 44.11 4.30 -37.19
C VAL A 307 43.19 3.14 -36.88
N PHE A 308 42.51 3.20 -35.73
CA PHE A 308 41.61 2.15 -35.26
C PHE A 308 40.18 2.65 -35.22
N SER A 309 39.23 1.73 -35.36
CA SER A 309 37.86 2.01 -34.92
C SER A 309 37.84 2.04 -33.38
N GLY A 310 37.13 3.00 -32.81
CA GLY A 310 37.12 3.22 -31.35
C GLY A 310 36.56 2.03 -30.58
N ILE A 311 35.57 1.33 -31.15
CA ILE A 311 35.00 0.13 -30.53
C ILE A 311 35.94 -1.07 -30.61
N ASP A 312 36.73 -1.18 -31.67
CA ASP A 312 37.71 -2.27 -31.81
C ASP A 312 38.85 -2.08 -30.82
N PHE A 313 39.31 -0.83 -30.64
CA PHE A 313 40.28 -0.46 -29.60
C PHE A 313 39.81 -0.88 -28.19
N LEU A 314 38.57 -0.53 -27.80
CA LEU A 314 38.04 -0.89 -26.48
C LEU A 314 37.84 -2.40 -26.34
N LYS A 315 37.32 -3.05 -27.38
CA LYS A 315 37.09 -4.50 -27.41
C LYS A 315 38.40 -5.30 -27.32
N GLU A 316 39.43 -4.89 -28.05
CA GLU A 316 40.73 -5.55 -28.06
C GLU A 316 41.42 -5.47 -26.70
N MET A 317 41.38 -4.31 -26.04
CA MET A 317 41.89 -4.16 -24.68
C MET A 317 41.20 -5.11 -23.69
N GLU A 318 39.89 -5.26 -23.79
CA GLU A 318 39.13 -6.16 -22.91
C GLU A 318 39.39 -7.64 -23.24
N LEU A 319 39.48 -8.00 -24.53
CA LEU A 319 39.72 -9.39 -24.95
C LEU A 319 41.12 -9.88 -24.59
N THR A 320 42.13 -9.02 -24.76
CA THR A 320 43.54 -9.37 -24.50
C THR A 320 43.93 -9.17 -23.04
N GLY A 321 43.24 -8.27 -22.33
CA GLY A 321 43.66 -7.75 -21.02
C GLY A 321 44.92 -6.85 -21.09
N GLU A 322 45.46 -6.61 -22.29
CA GLU A 322 46.64 -5.79 -22.51
C GLU A 322 46.25 -4.32 -22.69
N LYS A 323 47.01 -3.43 -22.05
CA LYS A 323 46.81 -1.99 -22.16
C LYS A 323 47.77 -1.42 -23.18
N TYR A 324 47.26 -0.55 -24.05
CA TYR A 324 48.11 0.28 -24.90
C TYR A 324 49.00 1.18 -24.03
N ASP A 325 50.25 1.37 -24.46
CA ASP A 325 51.13 2.39 -23.88
C ASP A 325 51.09 3.65 -24.75
N PHE A 326 50.35 4.65 -24.28
CA PHE A 326 50.28 5.96 -24.92
C PHE A 326 51.17 7.00 -24.24
N THR A 327 52.14 6.58 -23.43
CA THR A 327 53.09 7.49 -22.78
C THR A 327 53.83 8.32 -23.83
N GLY A 328 53.68 9.65 -23.75
CA GLY A 328 54.27 10.59 -24.70
C GLY A 328 53.66 10.60 -26.10
N LYS A 329 52.55 9.89 -26.33
CA LYS A 329 51.83 9.80 -27.62
C LYS A 329 50.65 10.76 -27.68
N LYS A 330 50.39 11.30 -28.86
CA LYS A 330 49.25 12.18 -29.19
C LYS A 330 48.11 11.36 -29.80
N VAL A 331 46.97 11.35 -29.14
CA VAL A 331 45.80 10.56 -29.57
C VAL A 331 44.70 11.50 -30.04
N VAL A 332 44.19 11.28 -31.24
CA VAL A 332 43.02 12.00 -31.75
C VAL A 332 41.82 11.05 -31.79
N VAL A 333 40.73 11.43 -31.15
CA VAL A 333 39.46 10.68 -31.21
C VAL A 333 38.48 11.44 -32.09
N VAL A 334 38.00 10.81 -33.15
CA VAL A 334 37.04 11.43 -34.08
C VAL A 334 35.64 10.92 -33.73
N GLY A 335 34.76 11.81 -33.27
CA GLY A 335 33.41 11.43 -32.83
C GLY A 335 32.91 12.28 -31.66
N GLY A 336 31.63 12.14 -31.32
CA GLY A 336 31.01 12.89 -30.23
C GLY A 336 30.01 12.11 -29.37
N GLY A 337 29.90 10.79 -29.57
CA GLY A 337 29.05 9.90 -28.76
C GLY A 337 29.77 9.33 -27.53
N ASN A 338 29.06 8.54 -26.72
CA ASN A 338 29.63 7.95 -25.49
C ASN A 338 30.90 7.14 -25.75
N THR A 339 30.93 6.31 -26.81
CA THR A 339 32.15 5.59 -27.21
C THR A 339 33.34 6.52 -27.43
N ALA A 340 33.14 7.71 -27.97
CA ALA A 340 34.23 8.66 -28.16
C ALA A 340 34.78 9.15 -26.80
N MET A 341 33.90 9.40 -25.82
CA MET A 341 34.32 9.79 -24.47
C MET A 341 35.03 8.63 -23.77
N ASP A 342 34.50 7.41 -23.90
CA ASP A 342 35.11 6.19 -23.35
C ASP A 342 36.53 5.98 -23.94
N CYS A 343 36.71 6.15 -25.26
CA CYS A 343 38.02 6.11 -25.92
C CYS A 343 38.98 7.19 -25.38
N CYS A 344 38.52 8.44 -25.23
CA CYS A 344 39.37 9.54 -24.76
C CYS A 344 39.87 9.30 -23.34
N ARG A 345 38.94 9.00 -22.42
CA ARG A 345 39.22 8.78 -21.00
C ARG A 345 40.05 7.50 -20.79
N THR A 346 39.87 6.48 -21.63
CA THR A 346 40.72 5.29 -21.65
C THR A 346 42.13 5.61 -22.14
N ALA A 347 42.28 6.41 -23.21
CA ALA A 347 43.59 6.82 -23.70
C ALA A 347 44.39 7.62 -22.67
N MET A 348 43.72 8.48 -21.89
CA MET A 348 44.33 9.18 -20.74
C MET A 348 44.83 8.20 -19.67
N ARG A 349 44.05 7.18 -19.34
CA ARG A 349 44.43 6.11 -18.39
C ARG A 349 45.53 5.19 -18.91
N CYS A 350 45.70 5.11 -20.22
CA CYS A 350 46.80 4.43 -20.91
C CYS A 350 48.07 5.31 -21.04
N GLY A 351 48.12 6.46 -20.36
CA GLY A 351 49.34 7.26 -20.21
C GLY A 351 49.47 8.44 -21.17
N SER A 352 48.51 8.67 -22.08
CA SER A 352 48.54 9.88 -22.91
C SER A 352 48.28 11.12 -22.08
N THR A 353 49.01 12.20 -22.37
CA THR A 353 48.77 13.55 -21.81
C THR A 353 48.30 14.53 -22.88
N ASP A 354 48.08 14.07 -24.11
CA ASP A 354 47.65 14.89 -25.24
C ASP A 354 46.59 14.16 -26.06
N VAL A 355 45.36 14.16 -25.54
CA VAL A 355 44.17 13.56 -26.17
C VAL A 355 43.25 14.65 -26.68
N LYS A 356 42.92 14.60 -27.98
CA LYS A 356 42.03 15.58 -28.64
C LYS A 356 40.80 14.93 -29.24
N VAL A 357 39.63 15.50 -28.99
CA VAL A 357 38.38 15.16 -29.67
C VAL A 357 38.25 16.02 -30.92
N VAL A 358 38.01 15.40 -32.08
CA VAL A 358 37.62 16.07 -33.32
C VAL A 358 36.13 15.82 -33.54
N TYR A 359 35.33 16.89 -33.50
CA TYR A 359 33.89 16.80 -33.69
C TYR A 359 33.38 17.85 -34.66
N ARG A 360 32.59 17.41 -35.63
CA ARG A 360 32.10 18.23 -36.75
C ARG A 360 31.00 19.23 -36.39
N ARG A 361 30.53 19.27 -35.14
CA ARG A 361 29.52 20.21 -34.60
C ARG A 361 30.01 20.84 -33.30
N THR A 362 29.15 21.57 -32.61
CA THR A 362 29.46 22.13 -31.28
C THR A 362 29.11 21.13 -30.18
N GLU A 363 29.50 21.45 -28.95
CA GLU A 363 29.21 20.67 -27.75
C GLU A 363 27.70 20.39 -27.57
N LYS A 364 26.84 21.38 -27.86
CA LYS A 364 25.39 21.26 -27.69
C LYS A 364 24.79 20.15 -28.56
N GLU A 365 25.40 19.83 -29.71
CA GLU A 365 24.95 18.75 -30.60
C GLU A 365 25.69 17.43 -30.37
N MET A 366 26.54 17.30 -29.35
CA MET A 366 27.19 16.02 -29.03
C MET A 366 26.16 14.98 -28.53
N PRO A 367 26.16 13.76 -29.08
CA PRO A 367 25.28 12.69 -28.59
C PRO A 367 25.70 12.06 -27.25
N ALA A 368 26.91 12.29 -26.76
CA ALA A 368 27.37 11.75 -25.49
C ALA A 368 26.59 12.32 -24.30
N ASN A 369 26.51 11.57 -23.20
CA ASN A 369 25.92 12.07 -21.95
C ASN A 369 26.71 13.32 -21.49
N PRO A 370 26.05 14.46 -21.17
CA PRO A 370 26.72 15.67 -20.71
C PRO A 370 27.71 15.46 -19.56
N ILE A 371 27.42 14.53 -18.64
CA ILE A 371 28.32 14.19 -17.52
C ILE A 371 29.63 13.61 -18.06
N GLU A 372 29.59 12.73 -19.06
CA GLU A 372 30.80 12.14 -19.65
C GLU A 372 31.67 13.18 -20.37
N ILE A 373 31.04 14.20 -20.98
CA ILE A 373 31.74 15.33 -21.61
C ILE A 373 32.37 16.22 -20.53
N HIS A 374 31.68 16.47 -19.43
CA HIS A 374 32.20 17.25 -18.31
C HIS A 374 33.39 16.55 -17.64
N GLU A 375 33.24 15.28 -17.31
CA GLU A 375 34.23 14.46 -16.63
C GLU A 375 35.50 14.26 -17.47
N SER A 376 35.39 14.11 -18.79
CA SER A 376 36.56 14.01 -19.68
C SER A 376 37.36 15.32 -19.75
N LYS A 377 36.70 16.49 -19.68
CA LYS A 377 37.36 17.80 -19.64
C LYS A 377 38.13 17.99 -18.34
N LEU A 378 37.55 17.57 -17.20
CA LEU A 378 38.24 17.57 -15.90
C LEU A 378 39.49 16.68 -15.93
N GLU A 379 39.46 15.58 -16.69
CA GLU A 379 40.61 14.70 -16.89
C GLU A 379 41.65 15.25 -17.88
N GLY A 380 41.38 16.37 -18.57
CA GLY A 380 42.33 17.07 -19.45
C GLY A 380 42.14 16.83 -20.95
N VAL A 381 41.01 16.27 -21.39
CA VAL A 381 40.70 16.07 -22.83
C VAL A 381 40.42 17.41 -23.52
N VAL A 382 41.07 17.64 -24.66
CA VAL A 382 40.94 18.89 -25.44
C VAL A 382 39.94 18.69 -26.59
N TYR A 383 39.07 19.67 -26.84
CA TYR A 383 38.03 19.57 -27.86
C TYR A 383 38.27 20.51 -29.05
N ASN A 384 38.34 19.93 -30.24
CA ASN A 384 38.34 20.63 -31.53
C ASN A 384 36.94 20.53 -32.14
N PHE A 385 36.04 21.40 -31.70
CA PHE A 385 34.70 21.54 -32.28
C PHE A 385 34.74 22.14 -33.68
N LEU A 386 33.67 21.92 -34.44
CA LEU A 386 33.52 22.43 -35.80
C LEU A 386 34.71 22.06 -36.69
N THR A 387 35.22 20.84 -36.55
CA THR A 387 36.29 20.31 -37.39
C THR A 387 35.99 18.87 -37.81
N ASN A 388 36.37 18.50 -39.03
CA ASN A 388 36.18 17.16 -39.57
C ASN A 388 37.45 16.69 -40.30
N PRO A 389 37.88 15.43 -40.17
CA PRO A 389 39.01 14.93 -40.95
C PRO A 389 38.66 14.81 -42.43
N VAL A 390 39.60 15.21 -43.30
CA VAL A 390 39.49 15.07 -44.76
C VAL A 390 40.61 14.22 -45.36
N ARG A 391 41.76 14.08 -44.68
CA ARG A 391 42.86 13.20 -45.10
C ARG A 391 43.73 12.77 -43.92
N VAL A 392 44.16 11.51 -43.93
CA VAL A 392 45.18 10.94 -43.05
C VAL A 392 46.54 10.98 -43.75
N ASN A 393 47.51 11.70 -43.20
CA ASN A 393 48.85 11.82 -43.77
C ASN A 393 49.76 10.73 -43.18
N LYS A 394 50.38 9.92 -44.04
CA LYS A 394 51.23 8.79 -43.65
C LYS A 394 52.73 9.13 -43.67
N ASP A 395 53.50 8.40 -42.88
CA ASP A 395 54.96 8.34 -43.02
C ASP A 395 55.40 7.32 -44.09
N GLU A 396 56.70 7.22 -44.32
CA GLU A 396 57.30 6.31 -45.31
C GLU A 396 57.07 4.82 -44.99
N ASN A 397 56.70 4.50 -43.73
CA ASN A 397 56.41 3.15 -43.26
C ASN A 397 54.90 2.84 -43.25
N GLY A 398 54.06 3.75 -43.74
CA GLY A 398 52.60 3.60 -43.77
C GLY A 398 51.89 3.87 -42.44
N ASN A 399 52.59 4.43 -41.44
CA ASN A 399 52.00 4.81 -40.16
C ASN A 399 51.41 6.22 -40.23
N LEU A 400 50.47 6.52 -39.34
CA LEU A 400 49.92 7.86 -39.17
C LEU A 400 51.03 8.85 -38.73
N LYS A 401 51.13 9.98 -39.42
CA LYS A 401 52.00 11.11 -39.05
C LYS A 401 51.20 12.33 -38.57
N SER A 402 50.07 12.61 -39.24
CA SER A 402 49.18 13.73 -38.93
C SER A 402 47.82 13.59 -39.63
N LEU A 403 46.84 14.38 -39.18
CA LEU A 403 45.52 14.52 -39.79
C LEU A 403 45.38 15.89 -40.46
N THR A 404 44.84 15.91 -41.67
CA THR A 404 44.33 17.14 -42.30
C THR A 404 42.86 17.29 -41.92
N LEU A 405 42.54 18.36 -41.19
CA LEU A 405 41.18 18.71 -40.76
C LEU A 405 40.66 19.90 -41.58
N ILE A 406 39.36 19.93 -41.84
CA ILE A 406 38.65 21.08 -42.39
C ILE A 406 37.77 21.73 -41.32
N ARG A 407 37.62 23.06 -41.35
CA ARG A 407 36.66 23.74 -40.46
C ARG A 407 35.23 23.53 -40.96
N MET A 408 34.30 23.49 -40.03
CA MET A 408 32.87 23.31 -40.28
C MET A 408 32.09 24.53 -39.77
N GLU A 409 30.92 24.77 -40.33
CA GLU A 409 29.90 25.66 -39.78
C GLU A 409 28.56 24.92 -39.61
N LEU A 410 27.67 25.47 -38.78
CA LEU A 410 26.35 24.88 -38.57
C LEU A 410 25.35 25.46 -39.59
N GLY A 411 24.84 24.60 -40.47
CA GLY A 411 23.70 24.88 -41.34
C GLY A 411 22.35 24.68 -40.64
N GLU A 412 21.30 24.48 -41.42
CA GLU A 412 19.95 24.26 -40.91
C GLU A 412 19.83 22.95 -40.08
N PRO A 413 18.94 22.92 -39.07
CA PRO A 413 18.58 21.70 -38.35
C PRO A 413 18.13 20.57 -39.29
N ASP A 414 18.57 19.35 -39.02
CA ASP A 414 18.00 18.14 -39.62
C ASP A 414 16.67 17.76 -38.95
N LYS A 415 16.05 16.67 -39.42
CA LYS A 415 14.77 16.17 -38.87
C LYS A 415 14.85 15.78 -37.38
N SER A 416 16.06 15.58 -36.84
CA SER A 416 16.30 15.33 -35.41
C SER A 416 16.53 16.62 -34.60
N GLY A 417 16.39 17.80 -35.22
CA GLY A 417 16.66 19.10 -34.61
C GLY A 417 18.15 19.46 -34.54
N ARG A 418 19.06 18.55 -34.93
CA ARG A 418 20.51 18.79 -34.88
C ARG A 418 20.95 19.55 -36.11
N ARG A 419 21.71 20.63 -35.93
CA ARG A 419 22.22 21.43 -37.06
C ARG A 419 23.17 20.61 -37.94
N ARG A 420 22.99 20.73 -39.26
CA ARG A 420 23.83 20.03 -40.24
C ARG A 420 25.23 20.65 -40.28
N PRO A 421 26.30 19.85 -40.23
CA PRO A 421 27.65 20.37 -40.36
C PRO A 421 27.97 20.62 -41.84
N VAL A 422 28.44 21.83 -42.18
CA VAL A 422 28.80 22.25 -43.55
C VAL A 422 30.29 22.55 -43.60
N PRO A 423 31.08 21.97 -44.52
CA PRO A 423 32.50 22.28 -44.65
C PRO A 423 32.75 23.72 -45.11
N VAL A 424 33.74 24.39 -44.52
CA VAL A 424 34.23 25.69 -44.97
C VAL A 424 35.39 25.44 -45.94
N GLU A 425 35.14 25.59 -47.25
CA GLU A 425 36.14 25.31 -48.29
C GLU A 425 37.42 26.17 -48.11
N GLY A 426 38.60 25.59 -48.32
CA GLY A 426 39.90 26.28 -48.21
C GLY A 426 40.38 26.51 -46.77
N SER A 427 39.71 25.92 -45.77
CA SER A 427 40.03 26.08 -44.35
C SER A 427 40.88 24.94 -43.76
N GLU A 428 41.50 24.12 -44.61
CA GLU A 428 42.23 22.93 -44.20
C GLU A 428 43.48 23.27 -43.37
N PHE A 429 43.69 22.53 -42.28
CA PHE A 429 44.87 22.65 -41.43
C PHE A 429 45.31 21.30 -40.87
N GLU A 430 46.58 21.20 -40.47
CA GLU A 430 47.19 19.94 -40.06
C GLU A 430 47.31 19.81 -38.54
N VAL A 431 46.94 18.65 -38.01
CA VAL A 431 47.08 18.28 -36.59
C VAL A 431 47.96 17.04 -36.47
N LYS A 432 49.07 17.14 -35.74
CA LYS A 432 49.94 15.99 -35.46
C LYS A 432 49.25 14.99 -34.53
N ALA A 433 49.30 13.72 -34.89
CA ALA A 433 48.70 12.61 -34.13
C ALA A 433 49.54 11.34 -34.35
N ASP A 434 49.77 10.58 -33.28
CA ASP A 434 50.44 9.27 -33.34
C ASP A 434 49.42 8.14 -33.49
N TYR A 435 48.20 8.36 -32.97
CA TYR A 435 47.05 7.45 -33.07
C TYR A 435 45.76 8.20 -33.41
N VAL A 436 44.89 7.57 -34.19
CA VAL A 436 43.51 8.02 -34.40
C VAL A 436 42.52 6.92 -34.00
N LEU A 437 41.51 7.28 -33.20
CA LEU A 437 40.39 6.42 -32.83
C LEU A 437 39.10 6.94 -33.48
N ALA A 438 38.59 6.24 -34.48
CA ALA A 438 37.36 6.56 -35.18
C ALA A 438 36.13 6.06 -34.41
N ALA A 439 35.44 6.95 -33.70
CA ALA A 439 34.24 6.67 -32.90
C ALA A 439 33.00 7.32 -33.53
N ILE A 440 32.74 7.00 -34.81
CA ILE A 440 31.71 7.68 -35.63
C ILE A 440 30.47 6.82 -35.96
N GLY A 441 30.32 5.67 -35.32
CA GLY A 441 29.14 4.80 -35.46
C GLY A 441 29.49 3.33 -35.67
N GLN A 442 28.48 2.47 -35.64
CA GLN A 442 28.62 1.02 -35.82
C GLN A 442 27.63 0.54 -36.89
N LYS A 443 27.90 -0.64 -37.47
CA LYS A 443 27.05 -1.31 -38.47
C LYS A 443 26.85 -2.77 -38.09
N THR A 444 25.67 -3.29 -38.43
CA THR A 444 25.33 -4.70 -38.24
C THR A 444 25.95 -5.56 -39.32
N GLN A 445 26.49 -6.72 -38.94
CA GLN A 445 27.01 -7.75 -39.85
C GLN A 445 25.95 -8.84 -40.05
N LEU A 446 25.52 -9.03 -41.31
CA LEU A 446 24.45 -9.96 -41.70
C LEU A 446 24.92 -11.01 -42.72
N ASP A 447 26.21 -11.34 -42.69
CA ASP A 447 26.88 -12.32 -43.56
C ASP A 447 26.32 -13.74 -43.43
N PHE A 448 25.65 -14.08 -42.33
CA PHE A 448 25.00 -15.38 -42.12
C PHE A 448 23.61 -15.52 -42.78
N THR A 449 23.01 -14.43 -43.29
CA THR A 449 21.61 -14.43 -43.74
C THR A 449 21.32 -15.39 -44.90
N GLU A 450 22.23 -15.50 -45.87
CA GLU A 450 22.08 -16.46 -46.98
C GLU A 450 22.03 -17.91 -46.48
N GLN A 451 22.95 -18.28 -45.58
CA GLN A 451 22.98 -19.62 -44.97
C GLN A 451 21.74 -19.87 -44.10
N PHE A 452 21.30 -18.84 -43.36
CA PHE A 452 20.12 -18.92 -42.51
C PHE A 452 18.84 -19.14 -43.32
N ASN A 453 18.65 -18.38 -44.40
CA ASN A 453 17.51 -18.50 -45.32
C ASN A 453 17.54 -19.81 -46.14
N GLY A 454 18.71 -20.42 -46.34
CA GLY A 454 18.83 -21.76 -46.92
C GLY A 454 18.22 -22.87 -46.05
N VAL A 455 18.14 -22.65 -44.73
CA VAL A 455 17.62 -23.62 -43.75
C VAL A 455 16.18 -23.29 -43.33
N PHE A 456 15.89 -22.01 -43.06
CA PHE A 456 14.57 -21.52 -42.69
C PHE A 456 13.78 -21.05 -43.94
N THR A 457 13.23 -22.01 -44.68
CA THR A 457 12.61 -21.77 -46.00
C THR A 457 11.17 -21.24 -45.99
N GLN A 458 10.53 -21.19 -44.81
CA GLN A 458 9.16 -20.67 -44.64
C GLN A 458 9.21 -19.21 -44.15
N GLY A 459 9.56 -18.31 -45.06
CA GLY A 459 9.85 -16.91 -44.76
C GLY A 459 11.25 -16.51 -45.21
N GLU A 460 11.64 -15.27 -44.94
CA GLU A 460 12.97 -14.78 -45.28
C GLU A 460 13.46 -13.74 -44.24
N LEU A 461 14.69 -13.91 -43.76
CA LEU A 461 15.40 -12.91 -42.96
C LEU A 461 16.05 -11.90 -43.89
N LYS A 462 15.64 -10.62 -43.79
CA LYS A 462 16.08 -9.53 -44.67
C LYS A 462 16.82 -8.45 -43.90
N ALA A 463 17.66 -7.71 -44.62
CA ALA A 463 18.14 -6.42 -44.16
C ALA A 463 17.09 -5.34 -44.48
N ASN A 464 16.84 -4.45 -43.52
CA ASN A 464 16.06 -3.25 -43.73
C ASN A 464 16.86 -2.20 -44.54
N ARG A 465 16.26 -1.03 -44.83
CA ARG A 465 16.89 0.03 -45.64
C ARG A 465 18.21 0.59 -45.07
N TRP A 466 18.54 0.30 -43.81
CA TRP A 466 19.74 0.75 -43.12
C TRP A 466 20.82 -0.33 -43.01
N GLY A 467 20.52 -1.57 -43.42
CA GLY A 467 21.44 -2.69 -43.34
C GLY A 467 21.36 -3.48 -42.02
N ASP A 468 20.34 -3.22 -41.20
CA ASP A 468 20.03 -3.94 -39.96
C ASP A 468 18.94 -5.00 -40.21
N VAL A 469 18.68 -5.91 -39.26
CA VAL A 469 17.65 -6.95 -39.40
C VAL A 469 16.26 -6.32 -39.54
N ASP A 470 15.50 -6.76 -40.54
CA ASP A 470 14.11 -6.35 -40.76
C ASP A 470 13.17 -7.15 -39.85
N ALA A 471 12.39 -6.42 -39.04
CA ALA A 471 11.41 -6.96 -38.11
C ALA A 471 10.23 -5.99 -37.96
N ASP A 472 9.05 -6.52 -37.65
CA ASP A 472 7.86 -5.70 -37.42
C ASP A 472 8.07 -4.71 -36.27
N SER A 473 7.72 -3.45 -36.49
CA SER A 473 7.98 -2.37 -35.52
C SER A 473 7.22 -2.50 -34.19
N LYS A 474 6.15 -3.29 -34.12
CA LYS A 474 5.28 -3.45 -32.95
C LYS A 474 5.44 -4.81 -32.27
N THR A 475 5.78 -5.87 -33.02
CA THR A 475 5.92 -7.24 -32.49
C THR A 475 7.36 -7.76 -32.53
N LEU A 476 8.25 -7.10 -33.29
CA LEU A 476 9.63 -7.54 -33.52
C LEU A 476 9.77 -8.95 -34.12
N GLN A 477 8.70 -9.46 -34.71
CA GLN A 477 8.72 -10.68 -35.50
C GLN A 477 9.40 -10.40 -36.85
N THR A 478 10.27 -11.30 -37.29
CA THR A 478 10.90 -11.21 -38.61
C THR A 478 9.99 -11.78 -39.70
N GLY A 479 10.47 -11.81 -40.96
CA GLY A 479 9.77 -12.50 -42.05
C GLY A 479 9.65 -14.03 -41.89
N ILE A 480 10.27 -14.63 -40.87
CA ILE A 480 10.19 -16.05 -40.53
C ILE A 480 9.38 -16.20 -39.23
N ALA A 481 8.32 -17.02 -39.26
CA ALA A 481 7.29 -17.04 -38.22
C ALA A 481 7.81 -17.31 -36.80
N ASN A 482 8.81 -18.19 -36.63
CA ASN A 482 9.39 -18.54 -35.35
C ASN A 482 10.71 -17.81 -35.03
N VAL A 483 11.01 -16.73 -35.75
CA VAL A 483 12.24 -15.94 -35.57
C VAL A 483 11.89 -14.48 -35.26
N PHE A 484 12.44 -13.99 -34.16
CA PHE A 484 12.27 -12.62 -33.65
C PHE A 484 13.63 -11.92 -33.60
N ALA A 485 13.67 -10.60 -33.64
CA ALA A 485 14.92 -9.85 -33.58
C ALA A 485 14.79 -8.61 -32.68
N CYS A 486 15.83 -8.29 -31.91
CA CYS A 486 15.82 -7.11 -31.03
C CYS A 486 17.21 -6.49 -30.79
N GLY A 487 17.22 -5.31 -30.19
CA GLY A 487 18.42 -4.55 -29.87
C GLY A 487 19.04 -3.87 -31.10
N ASP A 488 20.29 -3.46 -30.97
CA ASP A 488 20.98 -2.67 -32.00
C ASP A 488 21.03 -3.37 -33.38
N GLY A 489 20.91 -4.71 -33.41
CA GLY A 489 20.82 -5.46 -34.65
C GLY A 489 19.56 -5.19 -35.49
N VAL A 490 18.54 -4.51 -34.94
CA VAL A 490 17.29 -4.13 -35.64
C VAL A 490 17.24 -2.62 -35.89
N THR A 491 17.62 -1.81 -34.90
CA THR A 491 17.50 -0.33 -34.96
C THR A 491 18.76 0.38 -35.40
N GLY A 492 19.88 -0.33 -35.52
CA GLY A 492 21.21 0.25 -35.45
C GLY A 492 21.58 0.65 -34.02
N PRO A 493 22.79 1.21 -33.80
CA PRO A 493 23.32 1.51 -32.47
C PRO A 493 22.39 2.40 -31.64
N ALA A 494 21.82 1.82 -30.59
CA ALA A 494 20.87 2.45 -29.70
C ALA A 494 21.42 2.48 -28.26
N THR A 495 20.58 2.86 -27.31
CA THR A 495 20.95 2.88 -25.89
C THR A 495 20.59 1.55 -25.22
N LEU A 496 21.32 1.18 -24.16
CA LEU A 496 21.05 -0.02 -23.35
C LEU A 496 19.56 -0.19 -23.03
N ILE A 497 18.91 0.86 -22.52
CA ILE A 497 17.52 0.80 -22.09
C ILE A 497 16.53 0.59 -23.25
N GLN A 498 16.87 1.03 -24.47
CA GLN A 498 16.08 0.74 -25.67
C GLN A 498 16.20 -0.73 -26.07
N ALA A 499 17.40 -1.30 -25.99
CA ALA A 499 17.61 -2.73 -26.25
C ALA A 499 16.82 -3.60 -25.26
N VAL A 500 16.76 -3.22 -23.98
CA VAL A 500 15.92 -3.87 -22.96
C VAL A 500 14.42 -3.75 -23.32
N GLY A 501 13.96 -2.56 -23.72
CA GLY A 501 12.57 -2.34 -24.13
C GLY A 501 12.16 -3.20 -25.33
N GLN A 502 13.02 -3.30 -26.35
CA GLN A 502 12.79 -4.18 -27.50
C GLN A 502 12.82 -5.66 -27.14
N ALA A 503 13.76 -6.09 -26.30
CA ALA A 503 13.83 -7.47 -25.83
C ALA A 503 12.53 -7.92 -25.16
N ARG A 504 11.86 -7.02 -24.41
CA ARG A 504 10.55 -7.30 -23.82
C ARG A 504 9.46 -7.53 -24.86
N ILE A 505 9.43 -6.71 -25.92
CA ILE A 505 8.47 -6.87 -27.02
C ILE A 505 8.73 -8.19 -27.76
N ALA A 506 9.98 -8.47 -28.12
CA ALA A 506 10.35 -9.70 -28.81
C ALA A 506 10.04 -10.95 -27.95
N ALA A 507 10.33 -10.91 -26.65
CA ALA A 507 10.00 -11.99 -25.72
C ALA A 507 8.48 -12.20 -25.60
N HIS A 508 7.69 -11.12 -25.56
CA HIS A 508 6.22 -11.22 -25.52
C HIS A 508 5.65 -11.88 -26.78
N SER A 509 6.08 -11.43 -27.96
CA SER A 509 5.61 -12.01 -29.23
C SER A 509 6.11 -13.44 -29.43
N CYS A 510 7.31 -13.77 -28.93
CA CYS A 510 7.82 -15.15 -28.91
C CYS A 510 7.02 -16.06 -27.96
N ASP A 511 6.65 -15.59 -26.77
CA ASP A 511 5.79 -16.33 -25.82
C ASP A 511 4.41 -16.63 -26.43
N GLN A 512 3.77 -15.63 -27.06
CA GLN A 512 2.50 -15.82 -27.78
C GLN A 512 2.63 -16.89 -28.88
N TYR A 513 3.67 -16.80 -29.70
CA TYR A 513 3.94 -17.78 -30.75
C TYR A 513 4.07 -19.21 -30.18
N LEU A 514 4.85 -19.38 -29.11
CA LEU A 514 5.11 -20.69 -28.49
C LEU A 514 3.87 -21.30 -27.82
N LYS A 515 2.93 -20.47 -27.38
CA LYS A 515 1.61 -20.87 -26.86
C LYS A 515 0.60 -21.17 -27.95
N GLY A 516 0.90 -20.86 -29.21
CA GLY A 516 -0.04 -20.95 -30.33
C GLY A 516 -1.12 -19.87 -30.30
N GLU A 517 -0.86 -18.75 -29.63
CA GLU A 517 -1.72 -17.57 -29.60
C GLU A 517 -1.49 -16.70 -30.83
N GLU A 518 -2.44 -15.83 -31.16
CA GLU A 518 -2.25 -14.81 -32.18
C GLU A 518 -1.20 -13.79 -31.70
N ILE A 519 -0.17 -13.55 -32.52
CA ILE A 519 0.86 -12.57 -32.20
C ILE A 519 0.26 -11.18 -32.33
N THR A 520 0.12 -10.52 -31.20
CA THR A 520 -0.42 -9.16 -31.12
C THR A 520 0.62 -8.23 -30.49
N PRO A 521 0.56 -6.92 -30.77
CA PRO A 521 1.38 -5.96 -30.06
C PRO A 521 1.13 -6.02 -28.54
N MET A 522 2.02 -5.39 -27.77
CA MET A 522 1.78 -5.15 -26.34
C MET A 522 0.36 -4.60 -26.10
N PRO A 523 -0.37 -5.07 -25.08
CA PRO A 523 -1.74 -4.63 -24.80
C PRO A 523 -1.85 -3.10 -24.73
N TYR A 524 -2.90 -2.56 -25.34
CA TYR A 524 -3.22 -1.15 -25.22
C TYR A 524 -3.65 -0.84 -23.78
N GLU A 525 -3.12 0.25 -23.23
CA GLU A 525 -3.51 0.79 -21.93
C GLU A 525 -3.70 2.31 -22.07
N PHE A 526 -4.84 2.82 -21.60
CA PHE A 526 -5.10 4.24 -21.61
C PHE A 526 -4.34 4.94 -20.46
N PHE A 527 -3.69 6.06 -20.78
CA PHE A 527 -3.10 6.96 -19.79
C PHE A 527 -3.47 8.41 -20.14
N SER A 528 -4.14 9.08 -19.21
CA SER A 528 -4.34 10.53 -19.26
C SER A 528 -3.01 11.26 -19.06
N ARG A 529 -2.85 12.39 -19.73
CA ARG A 529 -1.66 13.26 -19.67
C ARG A 529 -2.08 14.71 -19.66
N LYS A 530 -1.50 15.51 -18.77
CA LYS A 530 -1.68 16.98 -18.80
C LYS A 530 -1.18 17.61 -20.10
N ASP A 531 -0.11 17.04 -20.67
CA ASP A 531 0.46 17.47 -21.95
C ASP A 531 -0.50 17.31 -23.15
N ASN A 532 -1.60 16.54 -23.01
CA ASN A 532 -2.65 16.46 -24.03
C ASN A 532 -3.58 17.70 -24.02
N PHE A 533 -3.52 18.54 -22.98
CA PHE A 533 -4.30 19.77 -22.83
C PHE A 533 -3.42 21.00 -23.06
N GLU A 534 -2.31 21.09 -22.33
CA GLU A 534 -1.33 22.15 -22.52
C GLU A 534 0.09 21.74 -22.11
N ALA A 535 1.08 22.37 -22.73
CA ALA A 535 2.48 22.20 -22.35
C ALA A 535 2.74 22.78 -20.95
N GLN A 536 3.37 21.97 -20.11
CA GLN A 536 3.68 22.32 -18.72
C GLN A 536 4.78 23.38 -18.62
N LYS A 537 4.61 24.36 -17.73
CA LYS A 537 5.47 25.54 -17.57
C LYS A 537 5.99 25.66 -16.14
N THR A 538 7.00 26.50 -15.95
CA THR A 538 7.61 26.77 -14.64
C THR A 538 6.62 27.30 -13.60
N ASP A 539 5.71 28.20 -13.99
CA ASP A 539 4.68 28.79 -13.10
C ASP A 539 3.70 27.74 -12.52
N ASP A 540 3.60 26.55 -13.14
CA ASP A 540 2.72 25.47 -12.66
C ASP A 540 3.28 24.74 -11.43
N TYR A 541 4.57 24.94 -11.12
CA TYR A 541 5.30 24.19 -10.08
C TYR A 541 6.01 25.07 -9.05
N ILE A 542 6.40 26.30 -9.40
CA ILE A 542 7.01 27.26 -8.46
C ILE A 542 6.07 27.52 -7.27
N ASP A 543 6.64 27.71 -6.09
CA ASP A 543 5.95 27.95 -4.81
C ASP A 543 5.03 26.83 -4.30
N ARG A 544 4.85 25.74 -5.07
CA ARG A 544 4.02 24.57 -4.67
C ARG A 544 4.83 23.46 -4.00
N PHE A 545 6.14 23.42 -4.24
CA PHE A 545 7.02 22.38 -3.72
C PHE A 545 8.23 23.00 -3.01
N ALA A 546 8.72 22.32 -1.98
CA ALA A 546 9.89 22.78 -1.25
C ALA A 546 11.17 22.71 -2.10
N GLU A 547 11.94 23.80 -2.09
CA GLU A 547 13.27 23.81 -2.69
C GLU A 547 14.21 22.87 -1.94
N GLN A 548 14.90 22.00 -2.69
CA GLN A 548 15.88 21.07 -2.15
C GLN A 548 16.96 20.81 -3.20
N LYS A 549 18.24 20.98 -2.81
CA LYS A 549 19.37 20.67 -3.68
C LYS A 549 19.48 19.17 -3.92
N ARG A 550 19.88 18.80 -5.15
CA ARG A 550 20.20 17.42 -5.52
C ARG A 550 21.38 16.92 -4.70
N GLU A 551 21.29 15.67 -4.23
CA GLU A 551 22.46 14.92 -3.77
C GLU A 551 23.28 14.48 -4.97
N GLU A 552 24.48 15.04 -5.10
CA GLU A 552 25.37 14.72 -6.23
C GLU A 552 26.06 13.37 -6.02
N MET A 553 26.27 12.64 -7.13
CA MET A 553 26.98 11.37 -7.09
C MET A 553 28.43 11.58 -6.63
N PRO A 554 28.87 10.94 -5.54
CA PRO A 554 30.27 11.00 -5.13
C PRO A 554 31.16 10.42 -6.23
N THR A 555 32.26 11.11 -6.55
CA THR A 555 33.25 10.64 -7.54
C THR A 555 34.66 10.62 -6.96
N LEU A 556 35.54 9.79 -7.54
CA LEU A 556 36.98 9.88 -7.29
C LEU A 556 37.51 11.25 -7.67
N ASP A 557 38.47 11.76 -6.90
CA ASP A 557 39.15 13.01 -7.22
C ASP A 557 39.84 12.91 -8.60
N PRO A 558 39.75 13.92 -9.49
CA PRO A 558 40.39 13.90 -10.81
C PRO A 558 41.87 13.49 -10.82
N SER A 559 42.63 13.85 -9.78
CA SER A 559 44.04 13.47 -9.64
C SER A 559 44.26 11.96 -9.46
N ASP A 560 43.27 11.26 -8.91
CA ASP A 560 43.28 9.83 -8.65
C ASP A 560 42.58 8.99 -9.74
N ARG A 561 42.23 9.59 -10.90
CA ARG A 561 41.51 8.90 -12.00
C ARG A 561 42.42 8.24 -13.03
N LYS A 562 43.75 8.31 -12.89
CA LYS A 562 44.73 7.63 -13.76
C LYS A 562 44.82 6.11 -13.48
N ASN A 563 43.68 5.46 -13.35
CA ASN A 563 43.53 4.03 -13.15
C ASN A 563 42.15 3.59 -13.67
N PHE A 564 41.88 2.28 -13.60
CA PHE A 564 40.62 1.70 -14.04
C PHE A 564 39.66 1.37 -12.86
N LYS A 565 39.88 1.98 -11.68
CA LYS A 565 38.90 1.89 -10.58
C LYS A 565 37.65 2.67 -10.96
N GLU A 566 36.51 2.23 -10.43
CA GLU A 566 35.23 2.88 -10.65
C GLU A 566 35.28 4.36 -10.21
N VAL A 567 34.85 5.28 -11.08
CA VAL A 567 34.94 6.73 -10.83
C VAL A 567 33.76 7.22 -9.99
N GLU A 568 32.54 6.85 -10.35
CA GLU A 568 31.34 7.14 -9.57
C GLU A 568 31.20 6.10 -8.44
N LEU A 569 31.02 6.53 -7.19
CA LEU A 569 31.13 5.66 -6.01
C LEU A 569 29.79 5.19 -5.43
N GLY A 570 28.67 5.73 -5.89
CA GLY A 570 27.34 5.49 -5.30
C GLY A 570 27.10 6.36 -4.06
N TYR A 571 25.85 6.43 -3.59
CA TYR A 571 25.54 7.10 -2.33
C TYR A 571 26.10 6.32 -1.14
N ALA A 572 26.62 7.07 -0.15
CA ALA A 572 27.34 6.51 0.98
C ALA A 572 26.44 5.90 2.07
N SER A 573 25.15 6.23 2.08
CA SER A 573 24.23 5.84 3.17
C SER A 573 22.78 5.85 2.70
N GLU A 574 21.93 5.12 3.43
CA GLU A 574 20.47 5.08 3.22
C GLU A 574 19.85 6.45 3.41
N GLU A 575 20.33 7.24 4.38
CA GLU A 575 19.81 8.58 4.67
C GLU A 575 19.97 9.52 3.47
N VAL A 576 21.09 9.43 2.73
CA VAL A 576 21.32 10.22 1.51
C VAL A 576 20.36 9.79 0.39
N ALA A 577 20.16 8.48 0.23
CA ALA A 577 19.24 7.96 -0.78
C ALA A 577 17.79 8.35 -0.48
N GLN A 578 17.37 8.29 0.78
CA GLN A 578 16.05 8.71 1.24
C GLN A 578 15.87 10.24 1.12
N HIS A 579 16.90 11.03 1.43
CA HIS A 579 16.87 12.48 1.24
C HIS A 579 16.68 12.85 -0.23
N GLU A 580 17.40 12.19 -1.16
CA GLU A 580 17.17 12.41 -2.60
C GLU A 580 15.79 11.90 -3.05
N ALA A 581 15.30 10.78 -2.51
CA ALA A 581 13.97 10.26 -2.83
C ALA A 581 12.85 11.26 -2.50
N ASN A 582 13.02 12.03 -1.42
CA ASN A 582 12.11 13.11 -1.05
C ASN A 582 11.98 14.23 -2.10
N ARG A 583 12.94 14.35 -3.03
CA ARG A 583 12.85 15.31 -4.15
C ARG A 583 11.83 14.92 -5.23
N CYS A 584 11.33 13.68 -5.24
CA CYS A 584 10.31 13.29 -6.21
C CYS A 584 9.00 14.06 -5.99
N LEU A 585 8.49 14.71 -7.04
CA LEU A 585 7.22 15.47 -7.02
C LEU A 585 5.97 14.58 -7.15
N GLU A 586 6.14 13.27 -7.35
CA GLU A 586 5.03 12.30 -7.42
C GLU A 586 4.00 12.63 -8.51
N CYS A 587 4.49 12.98 -9.70
CA CYS A 587 3.65 13.49 -10.80
C CYS A 587 2.56 12.52 -11.30
N GLY A 588 2.73 11.20 -11.12
CA GLY A 588 1.76 10.18 -11.53
C GLY A 588 0.70 9.89 -10.46
N CYS A 589 -0.46 9.42 -10.89
CA CYS A 589 -1.61 9.13 -10.04
C CYS A 589 -1.38 7.93 -9.10
N THR A 590 -1.78 8.09 -7.83
CA THR A 590 -1.71 7.04 -6.78
C THR A 590 -2.71 5.90 -6.99
N GLU A 591 -3.83 6.17 -7.69
CA GLU A 591 -4.86 5.17 -8.01
C GLU A 591 -4.67 4.52 -9.40
N LEU A 592 -3.43 4.48 -9.93
CA LEU A 592 -3.14 3.98 -11.28
C LEU A 592 -3.73 2.58 -11.58
N TYR A 593 -3.72 1.70 -10.58
CA TYR A 593 -4.12 0.30 -10.69
C TYR A 593 -5.59 0.05 -10.32
N THR A 594 -6.27 1.03 -9.73
CA THR A 594 -7.64 0.91 -9.16
C THR A 594 -8.64 1.89 -9.80
N CYS A 595 -8.16 2.84 -10.62
CA CYS A 595 -9.00 3.84 -11.27
C CYS A 595 -9.92 3.23 -12.34
N LYS A 596 -11.23 3.23 -12.07
CA LYS A 596 -12.26 2.69 -12.99
C LYS A 596 -12.40 3.50 -14.28
N LEU A 597 -12.12 4.81 -14.24
CA LEU A 597 -12.16 5.63 -15.46
C LEU A 597 -11.09 5.17 -16.46
N LYS A 598 -9.87 4.91 -15.97
CA LYS A 598 -8.77 4.38 -16.77
C LYS A 598 -9.06 2.97 -17.28
N GLU A 599 -9.58 2.10 -16.43
CA GLU A 599 -10.00 0.74 -16.80
C GLU A 599 -10.99 0.76 -17.97
N PHE A 600 -12.09 1.50 -17.83
CA PHE A 600 -13.09 1.58 -18.89
C PHE A 600 -12.58 2.33 -20.12
N ALA A 601 -11.78 3.39 -19.97
CA ALA A 601 -11.16 4.06 -21.11
C ALA A 601 -10.28 3.10 -21.93
N THR A 602 -9.57 2.20 -21.25
CA THR A 602 -8.78 1.14 -21.88
C THR A 602 -9.68 0.14 -22.62
N GLU A 603 -10.69 -0.42 -21.94
CA GLU A 603 -11.60 -1.43 -22.51
C GLU A 603 -12.36 -0.93 -23.75
N TYR A 604 -12.83 0.31 -23.70
CA TYR A 604 -13.64 0.91 -24.78
C TYR A 604 -12.81 1.66 -25.81
N HIS A 605 -11.47 1.69 -25.67
CA HIS A 605 -10.55 2.49 -26.48
C HIS A 605 -11.01 3.94 -26.60
N ALA A 606 -11.35 4.54 -25.46
CA ALA A 606 -11.65 5.96 -25.37
C ALA A 606 -10.36 6.76 -25.51
N GLU A 607 -10.46 7.92 -26.13
CA GLU A 607 -9.33 8.80 -26.40
C GLU A 607 -9.50 10.11 -25.63
N GLN A 608 -8.37 10.75 -25.33
CA GLN A 608 -8.35 12.06 -24.68
C GLN A 608 -8.08 13.11 -25.74
N HIS A 609 -9.14 13.75 -26.23
CA HIS A 609 -9.05 14.83 -27.22
C HIS A 609 -9.50 16.14 -26.58
N HIS A 610 -8.56 17.05 -26.32
CA HIS A 610 -8.90 18.41 -25.88
C HIS A 610 -9.30 19.27 -27.09
N ASP A 611 -8.53 19.21 -28.19
CA ASP A 611 -8.69 20.08 -29.37
C ASP A 611 -10.07 20.00 -30.05
N GLU A 612 -10.82 18.91 -29.86
CA GLU A 612 -12.13 18.66 -30.47
C GLU A 612 -13.32 18.96 -29.54
N THR A 613 -13.09 19.13 -28.23
CA THR A 613 -14.16 19.10 -27.20
C THR A 613 -14.40 20.43 -26.48
N GLY A 614 -13.46 21.38 -26.48
CA GLY A 614 -13.67 22.73 -25.96
C GLY A 614 -12.69 23.12 -24.85
N ASP A 615 -13.20 23.82 -23.82
CA ASP A 615 -12.45 24.30 -22.66
C ASP A 615 -12.23 23.18 -21.61
N TYR A 616 -11.32 23.37 -20.66
CA TYR A 616 -11.07 22.46 -19.53
C TYR A 616 -10.85 23.22 -18.22
N ASN A 617 -11.16 22.59 -17.09
CA ASN A 617 -10.92 23.14 -15.77
C ASN A 617 -9.56 22.69 -15.24
N ASN A 618 -8.85 23.62 -14.61
CA ASN A 618 -7.62 23.37 -13.86
C ASN A 618 -7.83 23.87 -12.42
N PHE A 619 -7.91 22.93 -11.48
CA PHE A 619 -8.15 23.20 -10.07
C PHE A 619 -6.86 23.03 -9.26
N ASP A 620 -6.71 23.84 -8.22
CA ASP A 620 -5.71 23.57 -7.18
C ASP A 620 -6.11 22.35 -6.35
N VAL A 621 -5.11 21.58 -5.94
CA VAL A 621 -5.31 20.41 -5.06
C VAL A 621 -5.48 20.89 -3.62
N ASP A 622 -6.54 20.46 -2.95
CA ASP A 622 -6.86 20.86 -1.58
C ASP A 622 -6.27 19.88 -0.57
N PHE A 623 -5.23 20.33 0.13
CA PHE A 623 -4.55 19.60 1.22
C PHE A 623 -4.92 20.12 2.61
N ARG A 624 -5.94 20.98 2.74
CA ARG A 624 -6.26 21.62 4.03
C ARG A 624 -6.67 20.59 5.09
N HIS A 625 -7.26 19.46 4.69
CA HIS A 625 -7.61 18.38 5.62
C HIS A 625 -6.43 17.43 5.84
N PRO A 626 -6.16 17.03 7.10
CA PRO A 626 -4.93 16.32 7.42
C PRO A 626 -4.83 14.87 6.96
N TYR A 627 -5.97 14.24 6.68
CA TYR A 627 -6.03 12.84 6.23
C TYR A 627 -6.60 12.67 4.83
N ILE A 628 -7.14 13.73 4.22
CA ILE A 628 -7.92 13.63 2.99
C ILE A 628 -7.45 14.75 2.06
N GLU A 629 -7.03 14.37 0.87
CA GLU A 629 -6.70 15.31 -0.21
C GLU A 629 -7.81 15.31 -1.27
N PHE A 630 -8.07 16.46 -1.88
CA PHE A 630 -9.04 16.61 -2.98
C PHE A 630 -8.35 17.13 -4.23
N ASP A 631 -8.46 16.39 -5.32
CA ASP A 631 -7.99 16.77 -6.63
C ASP A 631 -9.16 16.76 -7.62
N ASN A 632 -9.81 17.92 -7.78
CA ASN A 632 -10.96 18.06 -8.68
C ASN A 632 -10.58 17.87 -10.15
N ASN A 633 -9.30 17.94 -10.53
CA ASN A 633 -8.86 17.63 -11.90
C ASN A 633 -9.10 16.15 -12.27
N LYS A 634 -9.24 15.27 -11.27
CA LYS A 634 -9.54 13.85 -11.45
C LYS A 634 -11.03 13.53 -11.34
N CYS A 635 -11.87 14.50 -10.98
CA CYS A 635 -13.27 14.28 -10.64
C CYS A 635 -14.14 14.07 -11.90
N VAL A 636 -15.00 13.05 -11.86
CA VAL A 636 -15.99 12.77 -12.92
C VAL A 636 -17.42 13.17 -12.53
N LEU A 637 -17.56 14.01 -11.49
CA LEU A 637 -18.84 14.53 -10.98
C LEU A 637 -19.91 13.46 -10.73
N CYS A 638 -19.47 12.28 -10.29
CA CYS A 638 -20.36 11.15 -10.01
C CYS A 638 -21.22 11.33 -8.74
N ALA A 639 -20.91 12.34 -7.92
CA ALA A 639 -21.55 12.68 -6.65
C ALA A 639 -21.50 11.59 -5.55
N ARG A 640 -20.79 10.47 -5.75
CA ARG A 640 -20.71 9.38 -4.76
C ARG A 640 -20.17 9.86 -3.40
N CYS A 641 -19.15 10.72 -3.41
CA CYS A 641 -18.56 11.29 -2.20
C CYS A 641 -19.51 12.20 -1.41
N VAL A 642 -20.27 13.05 -2.11
CA VAL A 642 -21.30 13.92 -1.52
C VAL A 642 -22.42 13.07 -0.92
N ARG A 643 -22.91 12.11 -1.70
CA ARG A 643 -24.04 11.26 -1.32
C ARG A 643 -23.71 10.32 -0.16
N ILE A 644 -22.54 9.69 -0.15
CA ILE A 644 -22.16 8.82 0.98
C ILE A 644 -21.96 9.61 2.28
N CYS A 645 -21.47 10.85 2.18
CA CYS A 645 -21.35 11.75 3.32
C CYS A 645 -22.72 12.16 3.90
N ASN A 646 -23.73 12.28 3.03
CA ASN A 646 -25.09 12.64 3.43
C ASN A 646 -25.94 11.42 3.83
N GLU A 647 -26.16 10.47 2.92
CA GLU A 647 -27.13 9.36 3.04
C GLU A 647 -26.69 8.30 4.06
N VAL A 648 -25.38 7.99 4.13
CA VAL A 648 -24.86 6.92 5.01
C VAL A 648 -24.31 7.48 6.32
N VAL A 649 -23.46 8.51 6.23
CA VAL A 649 -22.81 9.10 7.41
C VAL A 649 -23.73 10.09 8.12
N GLY A 650 -24.58 10.83 7.40
CA GLY A 650 -25.37 11.93 7.95
C GLY A 650 -24.55 13.18 8.30
N ALA A 651 -23.31 13.31 7.82
CA ALA A 651 -22.45 14.46 8.10
C ALA A 651 -22.74 15.66 7.19
N ASN A 652 -23.14 15.40 5.94
CA ASN A 652 -23.44 16.43 4.94
C ASN A 652 -22.34 17.51 4.82
N ALA A 653 -21.08 17.08 4.81
CA ALA A 653 -19.90 17.94 4.83
C ALA A 653 -19.41 18.37 3.43
N LEU A 654 -19.88 17.70 2.38
CA LEU A 654 -19.46 17.91 0.99
C LEU A 654 -20.68 18.27 0.13
N GLY A 655 -20.48 19.08 -0.90
CA GLY A 655 -21.50 19.46 -1.87
C GLY A 655 -20.94 19.62 -3.30
N LEU A 656 -21.86 19.79 -4.26
CA LEU A 656 -21.54 20.25 -5.60
C LEU A 656 -21.70 21.77 -5.65
N VAL A 657 -20.65 22.48 -6.04
CA VAL A 657 -20.59 23.95 -6.13
C VAL A 657 -20.63 24.34 -7.61
N GLU A 658 -21.13 25.55 -7.91
CA GLU A 658 -21.41 26.05 -9.25
C GLU A 658 -22.44 25.21 -10.05
N ARG A 659 -22.52 25.42 -11.37
CA ARG A 659 -23.47 24.75 -12.28
C ARG A 659 -22.87 24.50 -13.66
N GLY A 660 -23.31 23.43 -14.30
CA GLY A 660 -22.88 23.11 -15.67
C GLY A 660 -21.42 22.68 -15.71
N PHE A 661 -20.66 23.24 -16.64
CA PHE A 661 -19.26 22.88 -16.87
C PHE A 661 -18.34 23.25 -15.69
N ASP A 662 -18.64 24.34 -14.99
CA ASP A 662 -17.85 24.85 -13.87
C ASP A 662 -18.13 24.08 -12.55
N THR A 663 -18.94 23.02 -12.59
CA THR A 663 -19.33 22.28 -11.38
C THR A 663 -18.13 21.53 -10.80
N PHE A 664 -17.92 21.63 -9.48
CA PHE A 664 -16.88 20.87 -8.77
C PHE A 664 -17.34 20.41 -7.38
N VAL A 665 -16.62 19.47 -6.78
CA VAL A 665 -16.89 19.01 -5.41
C VAL A 665 -16.11 19.87 -4.43
N ALA A 666 -16.78 20.38 -3.39
CA ALA A 666 -16.14 21.17 -2.34
C ALA A 666 -16.76 20.90 -0.96
N PRO A 667 -16.03 21.20 0.12
CA PRO A 667 -16.62 21.29 1.45
C PRO A 667 -17.71 22.35 1.55
N ALA A 668 -18.64 22.16 2.48
CA ALA A 668 -19.71 23.12 2.74
C ALA A 668 -19.15 24.55 2.98
N MET A 669 -19.79 25.56 2.39
CA MET A 669 -19.42 26.98 2.47
C MET A 669 -18.02 27.34 1.96
N GLY A 670 -17.29 26.42 1.33
CA GLY A 670 -15.91 26.66 0.87
C GLY A 670 -14.84 26.60 1.97
N ASP A 671 -15.26 26.27 3.20
CA ASP A 671 -14.36 26.10 4.35
C ASP A 671 -13.39 24.92 4.14
N ALA A 672 -12.39 24.80 5.00
CA ALA A 672 -11.59 23.57 5.04
C ALA A 672 -12.47 22.41 5.52
N LEU A 673 -12.28 21.20 4.99
CA LEU A 673 -13.16 20.08 5.32
C LEU A 673 -13.20 19.79 6.83
N GLN A 674 -12.09 19.98 7.54
CA GLN A 674 -12.02 19.78 9.00
C GLN A 674 -12.90 20.75 9.80
N ASP A 675 -13.20 21.92 9.24
CA ASP A 675 -14.00 22.96 9.89
C ASP A 675 -15.50 22.77 9.65
N THR A 676 -15.87 21.77 8.84
CA THR A 676 -17.26 21.37 8.57
C THR A 676 -17.74 20.29 9.55
N ASN A 677 -18.89 19.68 9.29
CA ASN A 677 -19.38 18.50 10.02
C ASN A 677 -18.66 17.19 9.66
N CYS A 678 -17.54 17.24 8.94
CA CYS A 678 -16.76 16.06 8.57
C CYS A 678 -16.31 15.27 9.81
N GLU A 679 -16.52 13.96 9.80
CA GLU A 679 -16.10 13.05 10.88
C GLU A 679 -14.74 12.38 10.61
N SER A 680 -14.08 12.78 9.52
CA SER A 680 -12.87 12.15 8.98
C SER A 680 -13.05 10.63 8.83
N CYS A 681 -14.20 10.18 8.31
CA CYS A 681 -14.52 8.76 8.20
C CYS A 681 -13.83 8.06 7.00
N GLY A 682 -13.41 8.82 5.99
CA GLY A 682 -12.79 8.31 4.77
C GLY A 682 -13.74 7.58 3.82
N LEU A 683 -15.05 7.54 4.09
CA LEU A 683 -16.01 6.89 3.19
C LEU A 683 -16.10 7.58 1.83
N CYS A 684 -15.84 8.89 1.75
CA CYS A 684 -15.70 9.62 0.48
C CYS A 684 -14.53 9.12 -0.37
N ILE A 685 -13.43 8.68 0.25
CA ILE A 685 -12.29 8.06 -0.44
C ILE A 685 -12.72 6.69 -0.95
N SER A 686 -13.31 5.84 -0.09
CA SER A 686 -13.78 4.50 -0.47
C SER A 686 -14.81 4.51 -1.62
N ALA A 687 -15.55 5.61 -1.75
CA ALA A 687 -16.58 5.78 -2.77
C ALA A 687 -16.07 6.50 -4.03
N CYS A 688 -14.82 6.98 -4.06
CA CYS A 688 -14.30 7.69 -5.23
C CYS A 688 -13.81 6.70 -6.30
N PRO A 689 -14.36 6.68 -7.53
CA PRO A 689 -13.95 5.73 -8.57
C PRO A 689 -12.65 6.13 -9.30
N THR A 690 -12.18 7.36 -9.15
CA THR A 690 -11.11 7.95 -10.00
C THR A 690 -9.93 8.50 -9.23
N GLY A 691 -9.89 8.36 -7.90
CA GLY A 691 -8.82 8.94 -7.08
C GLY A 691 -8.84 10.47 -7.01
N ALA A 692 -10.01 11.10 -7.23
CA ALA A 692 -10.20 12.53 -7.00
C ALA A 692 -10.25 12.90 -5.51
N ILE A 693 -10.51 11.92 -4.64
CA ILE A 693 -10.40 12.06 -3.19
C ILE A 693 -9.59 10.87 -2.72
N THR A 694 -8.44 11.14 -2.10
CA THR A 694 -7.44 10.16 -1.70
C THR A 694 -6.95 10.44 -0.28
N GLU A 695 -6.16 9.52 0.27
CA GLU A 695 -5.56 9.72 1.60
C GLU A 695 -4.39 10.69 1.51
N ASN A 696 -4.36 11.67 2.41
CA ASN A 696 -3.17 12.49 2.65
C ASN A 696 -2.24 11.70 3.59
N VAL A 697 -1.18 11.10 3.04
CA VAL A 697 -0.28 10.18 3.74
C VAL A 697 1.08 10.83 4.06
N PRO A 698 1.75 10.45 5.17
CA PRO A 698 3.02 11.05 5.58
C PRO A 698 4.26 10.42 4.90
N PHE A 699 4.06 9.59 3.88
CA PHE A 699 5.08 8.89 3.11
C PHE A 699 4.73 9.01 1.63
N LYS A 700 5.67 8.70 0.71
CA LYS A 700 5.39 8.78 -0.72
C LYS A 700 4.51 7.63 -1.18
N PRO A 701 3.20 7.75 -1.49
CA PRO A 701 2.39 6.60 -1.86
C PRO A 701 2.96 5.85 -3.08
N GLY A 702 3.42 6.58 -4.10
CA GLY A 702 3.82 6.03 -5.40
C GLY A 702 2.67 5.27 -6.12
N PRO A 703 2.77 5.03 -7.43
CA PRO A 703 1.96 4.00 -8.07
C PRO A 703 2.64 2.66 -7.76
N VAL A 704 2.21 1.99 -6.70
CA VAL A 704 2.68 0.63 -6.39
C VAL A 704 1.50 -0.32 -6.41
N LYS A 705 1.71 -1.54 -6.93
CA LYS A 705 0.70 -2.59 -6.81
C LYS A 705 0.66 -3.06 -5.36
N THR A 706 -0.54 -3.18 -4.82
CA THR A 706 -0.78 -3.68 -3.47
C THR A 706 -1.39 -5.06 -3.53
N GLU A 707 -1.04 -5.86 -2.52
CA GLU A 707 -1.78 -7.07 -2.15
C GLU A 707 -2.79 -6.70 -1.07
N THR A 708 -3.82 -7.52 -0.89
CA THR A 708 -4.85 -7.31 0.12
C THR A 708 -4.91 -8.50 1.06
N ALA A 709 -4.86 -8.21 2.35
CA ALA A 709 -5.08 -9.19 3.41
C ALA A 709 -6.21 -8.75 4.34
N THR A 710 -6.93 -9.72 4.90
CA THR A 710 -8.08 -9.45 5.75
C THR A 710 -7.75 -9.61 7.23
N THR A 711 -8.23 -8.69 8.07
CA THR A 711 -8.10 -8.78 9.54
C THR A 711 -9.29 -8.11 10.25
N ILE A 712 -9.29 -8.10 11.58
CA ILE A 712 -10.33 -7.45 12.40
C ILE A 712 -9.80 -6.19 13.08
N CYS A 713 -10.60 -5.13 13.05
CA CYS A 713 -10.30 -3.87 13.71
C CYS A 713 -10.06 -4.04 15.22
N ASN A 714 -8.92 -3.56 15.71
CA ASN A 714 -8.49 -3.65 17.11
C ASN A 714 -8.71 -2.35 17.92
N TYR A 715 -9.59 -1.45 17.45
CA TYR A 715 -9.89 -0.17 18.13
C TYR A 715 -11.12 -0.28 19.06
N CYS A 716 -12.34 -0.13 18.51
CA CYS A 716 -13.61 -0.12 19.26
C CYS A 716 -14.30 -1.50 19.24
N SER A 717 -15.37 -1.66 20.01
CA SER A 717 -16.06 -2.95 20.21
C SER A 717 -16.95 -3.44 19.06
N VAL A 718 -16.98 -2.77 17.91
CA VAL A 718 -17.92 -3.13 16.82
C VAL A 718 -17.50 -4.41 16.12
N GLY A 719 -16.19 -4.61 15.91
CA GLY A 719 -15.66 -5.78 15.20
C GLY A 719 -15.74 -5.65 13.68
N CYS A 720 -15.37 -4.49 13.14
CA CYS A 720 -15.30 -4.30 11.68
C CYS A 720 -14.17 -5.14 11.08
N GLU A 721 -14.47 -5.82 9.98
CA GLU A 721 -13.51 -6.53 9.15
C GLU A 721 -12.82 -5.55 8.19
N LEU A 722 -11.51 -5.66 8.09
CA LEU A 722 -10.63 -4.73 7.41
C LEU A 722 -9.93 -5.44 6.25
N ALA A 723 -9.78 -4.72 5.14
CA ALA A 723 -8.88 -5.06 4.04
C ALA A 723 -7.63 -4.19 4.17
N LEU A 724 -6.52 -4.78 4.60
CA LEU A 724 -5.21 -4.14 4.63
C LEU A 724 -4.58 -4.24 3.25
N GLU A 725 -4.37 -3.11 2.60
CA GLU A 725 -3.62 -3.07 1.35
C GLU A 725 -2.14 -2.81 1.68
N HIS A 726 -1.27 -3.70 1.24
CA HIS A 726 0.15 -3.68 1.57
C HIS A 726 1.02 -3.95 0.34
N ASN A 727 2.27 -3.49 0.39
CA ASN A 727 3.31 -3.89 -0.56
C ASN A 727 4.52 -4.40 0.25
N GLY A 728 4.84 -5.68 0.07
CA GLY A 728 5.67 -6.40 1.03
C GLY A 728 5.01 -6.36 2.42
N GLU A 729 5.78 -6.05 3.45
CA GLU A 729 5.28 -5.89 4.82
C GLU A 729 4.87 -4.44 5.19
N PHE A 730 4.89 -3.51 4.23
CA PHE A 730 4.49 -2.13 4.47
C PHE A 730 3.01 -1.92 4.13
N VAL A 731 2.22 -1.50 5.12
CA VAL A 731 0.78 -1.24 4.93
C VAL A 731 0.61 0.12 4.26
N MET A 732 0.05 0.12 3.05
CA MET A 732 -0.13 1.32 2.22
C MET A 732 -1.45 2.04 2.52
N ARG A 733 -2.50 1.29 2.87
CA ARG A 733 -3.81 1.82 3.27
C ARG A 733 -4.68 0.76 3.91
N THR A 734 -5.79 1.19 4.51
CA THR A 734 -6.81 0.29 5.07
C THR A 734 -8.20 0.62 4.51
N ASN A 735 -8.85 -0.38 3.95
CA ASN A 735 -10.24 -0.35 3.50
C ASN A 735 -11.11 -1.29 4.36
N GLY A 736 -12.43 -1.22 4.21
CA GLY A 736 -13.32 -2.18 4.84
C GLY A 736 -13.55 -3.39 3.94
N ALA A 737 -13.54 -4.58 4.54
CA ALA A 737 -13.94 -5.81 3.87
C ALA A 737 -15.41 -6.13 4.18
N ASN A 738 -16.05 -6.92 3.31
CA ASN A 738 -17.42 -7.38 3.52
C ASN A 738 -17.43 -8.47 4.61
N GLY A 739 -17.52 -8.05 5.86
CA GLY A 739 -17.43 -8.94 7.01
C GLY A 739 -18.77 -9.30 7.65
N MET A 740 -18.71 -10.08 8.73
CA MET A 740 -19.89 -10.51 9.50
C MET A 740 -20.66 -9.37 10.16
N VAL A 741 -20.00 -8.25 10.45
CA VAL A 741 -20.60 -7.07 11.10
C VAL A 741 -20.83 -5.94 10.10
N ASN A 742 -19.76 -5.48 9.46
CA ASN A 742 -19.79 -4.46 8.42
C ASN A 742 -19.98 -5.10 7.04
N THR A 743 -21.17 -5.65 6.78
CA THR A 743 -21.48 -6.34 5.52
C THR A 743 -21.28 -5.49 4.27
N ASP A 744 -21.36 -4.17 4.43
CA ASP A 744 -21.24 -3.20 3.33
C ASP A 744 -19.82 -2.59 3.24
N GLY A 745 -18.85 -3.14 3.97
CA GLY A 745 -17.46 -2.68 3.94
C GLY A 745 -17.22 -1.31 4.61
N ASN A 746 -18.17 -0.81 5.41
CA ASN A 746 -18.00 0.47 6.11
C ASN A 746 -17.01 0.34 7.30
N ILE A 747 -16.07 1.27 7.39
CA ILE A 747 -15.10 1.40 8.50
C ILE A 747 -14.98 2.85 8.94
N CYS A 748 -14.53 3.08 10.17
CA CYS A 748 -14.39 4.42 10.74
C CYS A 748 -12.96 4.97 10.62
N ARG A 749 -12.77 6.20 11.12
CA ARG A 749 -11.49 6.93 11.07
C ARG A 749 -10.31 6.17 11.69
N TYR A 750 -10.56 5.37 12.74
CA TYR A 750 -9.51 4.69 13.48
C TYR A 750 -8.75 3.66 12.61
N PRO A 751 -9.39 2.63 12.03
CA PRO A 751 -8.69 1.74 11.12
C PRO A 751 -8.33 2.45 9.80
N ARG A 752 -9.11 3.44 9.34
CA ARG A 752 -8.86 4.10 8.06
C ARG A 752 -7.54 4.86 8.03
N PHE A 753 -7.19 5.58 9.11
CA PHE A 753 -6.02 6.45 9.16
C PHE A 753 -5.03 6.08 10.27
N GLY A 754 -5.44 5.27 11.24
CA GLY A 754 -4.61 4.84 12.35
C GLY A 754 -3.79 3.59 12.07
N TYR A 755 -3.66 3.11 10.82
CA TYR A 755 -2.84 1.93 10.51
C TYR A 755 -1.33 2.23 10.55
N HIS A 756 -0.93 3.51 10.57
CA HIS A 756 0.48 3.93 10.51
C HIS A 756 1.37 3.31 11.60
N TYR A 757 0.82 2.93 12.77
CA TYR A 757 1.61 2.27 13.82
C TYR A 757 2.17 0.91 13.37
N LEU A 758 1.56 0.25 12.37
CA LEU A 758 2.04 -1.01 11.82
C LEU A 758 3.38 -0.83 11.08
N ASN A 759 3.61 0.36 10.52
CA ASN A 759 4.82 0.70 9.77
C ASN A 759 5.90 1.38 10.65
N ASP A 760 5.61 1.64 11.93
CA ASP A 760 6.50 2.41 12.79
C ASP A 760 7.75 1.62 13.21
N ALA A 761 8.92 2.07 12.75
CA ALA A 761 10.20 1.46 13.05
C ALA A 761 10.63 1.59 14.53
N ASN A 762 9.99 2.46 15.32
CA ASN A 762 10.29 2.62 16.76
C ASN A 762 9.68 1.52 17.64
N ARG A 763 9.05 0.52 17.04
CA ARG A 763 8.51 -0.65 17.73
C ARG A 763 9.60 -1.41 18.48
N ILE A 764 9.27 -1.91 19.67
CA ILE A 764 10.17 -2.77 20.44
C ILE A 764 10.18 -4.16 19.82
N THR A 765 11.37 -4.65 19.44
CA THR A 765 11.57 -6.00 18.88
C THR A 765 12.41 -6.92 19.76
N THR A 766 13.10 -6.35 20.76
CA THR A 766 13.99 -7.08 21.68
C THR A 766 13.61 -6.81 23.14
N PRO A 767 13.67 -7.81 24.04
CA PRO A 767 13.47 -7.59 25.47
C PRO A 767 14.42 -6.54 26.04
N MET A 768 13.93 -5.73 26.99
CA MET A 768 14.72 -4.75 27.71
C MET A 768 14.60 -4.94 29.21
N MET A 769 15.67 -4.65 29.95
CA MET A 769 15.67 -4.69 31.40
C MET A 769 16.35 -3.45 31.98
N ARG A 770 15.85 -2.98 33.13
CA ARG A 770 16.39 -1.83 33.84
C ARG A 770 17.69 -2.22 34.54
N ILE A 771 18.79 -1.63 34.08
CA ILE A 771 20.14 -1.83 34.61
C ILE A 771 20.75 -0.44 34.81
N ASP A 772 21.15 -0.12 36.05
CA ASP A 772 21.66 1.21 36.44
C ASP A 772 20.68 2.35 36.15
N GLY A 773 19.38 2.10 36.37
CA GLY A 773 18.31 3.07 36.17
C GLY A 773 17.86 3.26 34.71
N LYS A 774 18.54 2.64 33.74
CA LYS A 774 18.18 2.73 32.30
C LYS A 774 17.73 1.39 31.74
N LEU A 775 16.75 1.40 30.84
CA LEU A 775 16.37 0.22 30.07
C LEU A 775 17.46 -0.07 29.03
N LYS A 776 17.97 -1.31 29.02
CA LYS A 776 18.97 -1.80 28.07
C LYS A 776 18.47 -3.09 27.43
N PRO A 777 18.72 -3.33 26.12
CA PRO A 777 18.40 -4.61 25.48
C PRO A 777 19.06 -5.80 26.18
N VAL A 778 18.32 -6.90 26.34
CA VAL A 778 18.77 -8.17 26.94
C VAL A 778 18.22 -9.36 26.16
N SER A 779 18.79 -10.55 26.37
CA SER A 779 18.22 -11.78 25.82
C SER A 779 16.92 -12.19 26.51
N TYR A 780 16.06 -12.92 25.81
CA TYR A 780 14.84 -13.51 26.38
C TYR A 780 15.13 -14.33 27.64
N GLN A 781 16.18 -15.16 27.62
CA GLN A 781 16.56 -15.97 28.78
C GLN A 781 16.83 -15.11 30.02
N LYS A 782 17.61 -14.02 29.86
CA LYS A 782 17.93 -13.12 30.99
C LYS A 782 16.69 -12.41 31.52
N ALA A 783 15.78 -11.99 30.64
CA ALA A 783 14.51 -11.40 31.02
C ALA A 783 13.64 -12.42 31.79
N PHE A 784 13.51 -13.65 31.29
CA PHE A 784 12.75 -14.71 31.94
C PHE A 784 13.33 -15.09 33.31
N ASP A 785 14.65 -15.17 33.45
CA ASP A 785 15.27 -15.46 34.75
C ASP A 785 14.91 -14.39 35.79
N ALA A 786 14.95 -13.10 35.40
CA ALA A 786 14.55 -12.00 36.28
C ALA A 786 13.07 -12.09 36.68
N ILE A 787 12.19 -12.38 35.72
CA ILE A 787 10.75 -12.55 35.93
C ILE A 787 10.46 -13.71 36.89
N VAL A 788 11.04 -14.89 36.64
CA VAL A 788 10.84 -16.09 37.46
C VAL A 788 11.35 -15.85 38.88
N ASN A 789 12.53 -15.24 39.03
CA ASN A 789 13.08 -14.88 40.34
C ASN A 789 12.17 -13.91 41.09
N ALA A 790 11.64 -12.88 40.42
CA ALA A 790 10.71 -11.94 41.04
C ALA A 790 9.43 -12.64 41.52
N ILE A 791 8.82 -13.49 40.68
CA ILE A 791 7.62 -14.25 41.02
C ILE A 791 7.84 -15.15 42.24
N GLN A 792 8.96 -15.88 42.28
CA GLN A 792 9.27 -16.83 43.35
C GLN A 792 9.72 -16.16 44.66
N SER A 793 10.15 -14.90 44.60
CA SER A 793 10.62 -14.15 45.78
C SER A 793 9.51 -13.66 46.72
N VAL A 794 8.24 -13.77 46.30
CA VAL A 794 7.07 -13.29 47.05
C VAL A 794 5.99 -14.39 47.12
N LYS A 795 4.95 -14.19 47.94
CA LYS A 795 3.82 -15.14 47.97
C LYS A 795 3.07 -15.10 46.63
N PRO A 796 2.45 -16.22 46.20
CA PRO A 796 1.63 -16.23 44.98
C PRO A 796 0.62 -15.07 44.91
N ASP A 797 -0.06 -14.77 46.01
CA ASP A 797 -1.09 -13.72 46.08
C ASP A 797 -0.55 -12.28 46.15
N GLU A 798 0.78 -12.11 46.19
CA GLU A 798 1.47 -10.82 46.05
C GLU A 798 1.86 -10.53 44.59
N ASN A 799 1.62 -11.48 43.67
CA ASN A 799 1.73 -11.27 42.23
C ASN A 799 0.36 -10.91 41.64
N ALA A 800 0.29 -9.93 40.74
CA ALA A 800 -0.90 -9.62 39.96
C ALA A 800 -0.60 -9.49 38.46
N PHE A 801 -1.52 -10.02 37.67
CA PHE A 801 -1.47 -10.03 36.21
C PHE A 801 -2.58 -9.15 35.67
N PHE A 802 -2.27 -8.34 34.66
CA PHE A 802 -3.20 -7.42 34.03
C PHE A 802 -3.26 -7.68 32.52
N ALA A 803 -4.40 -8.12 32.01
CA ALA A 803 -4.62 -8.39 30.60
C ALA A 803 -5.47 -7.27 29.98
N GLY A 804 -4.98 -6.67 28.91
CA GLY A 804 -5.68 -5.61 28.19
C GLY A 804 -6.70 -6.12 27.18
N ALA A 805 -7.76 -5.34 26.98
CA ALA A 805 -8.82 -5.63 26.00
C ALA A 805 -8.38 -5.50 24.52
N ARG A 806 -7.12 -5.14 24.25
CA ARG A 806 -6.53 -5.14 22.89
C ARG A 806 -5.98 -6.50 22.49
N LEU A 807 -5.66 -7.35 23.47
CA LEU A 807 -5.09 -8.67 23.26
C LEU A 807 -6.11 -9.58 22.58
N THR A 808 -5.63 -10.58 21.84
CA THR A 808 -6.49 -11.62 21.28
C THR A 808 -7.08 -12.49 22.40
N ASN A 809 -8.16 -13.21 22.10
CA ASN A 809 -8.76 -14.14 23.05
C ASN A 809 -7.75 -15.18 23.55
N GLU A 810 -6.92 -15.69 22.63
CA GLU A 810 -5.88 -16.67 22.90
C GLU A 810 -4.81 -16.11 23.85
N GLU A 811 -4.39 -14.86 23.63
CA GLU A 811 -3.44 -14.17 24.51
C GLU A 811 -4.02 -13.92 25.91
N ILE A 812 -5.27 -13.45 26.02
CA ILE A 812 -5.95 -13.24 27.31
C ILE A 812 -6.05 -14.58 28.07
N TYR A 813 -6.44 -15.65 27.37
CA TYR A 813 -6.50 -16.99 27.94
C TYR A 813 -5.11 -17.44 28.43
N GLY A 814 -4.06 -17.18 27.65
CA GLY A 814 -2.68 -17.46 28.04
C GLY A 814 -2.26 -16.72 29.31
N VAL A 815 -2.51 -15.41 29.40
CA VAL A 815 -2.17 -14.59 30.57
C VAL A 815 -2.87 -15.11 31.82
N GLN A 816 -4.17 -15.43 31.75
CA GLN A 816 -4.87 -15.94 32.94
C GLN A 816 -4.43 -17.35 33.34
N LYS A 817 -4.05 -18.20 32.36
CA LYS A 817 -3.52 -19.53 32.63
C LYS A 817 -2.13 -19.43 33.26
N LEU A 818 -1.28 -18.49 32.82
CA LEU A 818 -0.01 -18.17 33.48
C LEU A 818 -0.24 -17.76 34.95
N ALA A 819 -1.18 -16.84 35.21
CA ALA A 819 -1.48 -16.40 36.56
C ALA A 819 -1.94 -17.56 37.46
N ARG A 820 -2.91 -18.37 37.00
CA ARG A 820 -3.59 -19.37 37.83
C ARG A 820 -2.88 -20.72 37.87
N ALA A 821 -2.52 -21.26 36.70
CA ALA A 821 -1.94 -22.59 36.58
C ALA A 821 -0.46 -22.59 36.93
N ALA A 822 0.32 -21.61 36.48
CA ALA A 822 1.76 -21.53 36.74
C ALA A 822 2.09 -20.81 38.05
N VAL A 823 1.63 -19.56 38.22
CA VAL A 823 2.00 -18.71 39.38
C VAL A 823 1.14 -18.97 40.63
N LYS A 824 0.01 -19.66 40.46
CA LYS A 824 -0.92 -20.03 41.55
C LYS A 824 -1.58 -18.82 42.23
N THR A 825 -1.95 -17.80 41.45
CA THR A 825 -2.70 -16.63 41.92
C THR A 825 -3.99 -16.43 41.13
N ASN A 826 -5.04 -15.96 41.81
CA ASN A 826 -6.27 -15.49 41.17
C ASN A 826 -6.28 -13.97 40.93
N ASN A 827 -5.19 -13.27 41.23
CA ASN A 827 -5.06 -11.83 40.98
C ASN A 827 -4.81 -11.55 39.48
N ILE A 828 -5.78 -11.89 38.64
CA ILE A 828 -5.85 -11.52 37.23
C ILE A 828 -6.96 -10.48 37.06
N HIS A 829 -6.68 -9.39 36.35
CA HIS A 829 -7.66 -8.34 36.08
C HIS A 829 -7.33 -7.59 34.78
N SER A 830 -8.11 -6.58 34.45
CA SER A 830 -7.73 -5.53 33.48
C SER A 830 -7.70 -4.20 34.22
N PHE A 831 -6.68 -3.36 33.97
CA PHE A 831 -6.66 -2.00 34.50
C PHE A 831 -7.87 -1.21 34.00
N HIS A 832 -8.28 -1.37 32.74
CA HIS A 832 -9.45 -0.70 32.17
C HIS A 832 -10.71 -0.85 33.04
N TYR A 833 -10.91 -2.02 33.66
CA TYR A 833 -12.07 -2.32 34.52
C TYR A 833 -11.76 -2.33 36.02
N LEU A 834 -10.53 -2.01 36.43
CA LEU A 834 -10.14 -2.03 37.83
C LEU A 834 -10.94 -0.99 38.63
N GLY A 835 -11.60 -1.43 39.71
CA GLY A 835 -12.45 -0.56 40.53
C GLY A 835 -13.82 -0.21 39.91
N ARG A 836 -14.14 -0.75 38.72
CA ARG A 836 -15.45 -0.59 38.08
C ARG A 836 -16.47 -1.63 38.56
N SER A 837 -17.75 -1.29 38.42
CA SER A 837 -18.87 -2.17 38.81
C SER A 837 -18.94 -3.46 37.98
N LYS A 838 -19.43 -4.57 38.56
CA LYS A 838 -19.72 -5.81 37.80
C LYS A 838 -20.82 -5.67 36.74
N ALA A 839 -21.51 -4.52 36.69
CA ALA A 839 -22.54 -4.26 35.68
C ALA A 839 -21.99 -4.29 34.24
N TYR A 840 -20.75 -3.84 34.03
CA TYR A 840 -20.08 -3.81 32.72
C TYR A 840 -19.85 -5.19 32.10
N GLN A 841 -19.98 -6.28 32.86
CA GLN A 841 -19.87 -7.63 32.29
C GLN A 841 -21.12 -8.03 31.52
N ASN A 842 -22.29 -7.71 32.06
CA ASN A 842 -23.54 -8.26 31.54
C ASN A 842 -24.27 -7.31 30.59
N ASP A 843 -23.65 -6.20 30.23
CA ASP A 843 -24.26 -5.10 29.49
C ASP A 843 -24.50 -5.41 28.01
N SER A 844 -23.69 -6.27 27.39
CA SER A 844 -23.87 -6.71 26.01
C SER A 844 -24.72 -7.99 25.87
N ARG A 845 -25.11 -8.61 27.00
CA ARG A 845 -25.73 -9.95 27.03
C ARG A 845 -27.06 -10.04 26.28
N TYR A 846 -27.79 -8.94 26.23
CA TYR A 846 -29.12 -8.84 25.65
C TYR A 846 -29.17 -7.80 24.53
N ASN A 847 -28.02 -7.56 23.88
CA ASN A 847 -27.94 -6.65 22.75
C ASN A 847 -28.91 -7.07 21.65
N VAL A 848 -29.64 -6.08 21.12
CA VAL A 848 -30.36 -6.24 19.85
C VAL A 848 -29.31 -6.55 18.77
N PRO A 849 -29.52 -7.60 17.96
CA PRO A 849 -28.61 -7.91 16.85
C PRO A 849 -28.50 -6.73 15.89
N PHE A 850 -27.28 -6.40 15.44
CA PHE A 850 -27.06 -5.25 14.55
C PHE A 850 -27.87 -5.35 13.24
N GLU A 851 -28.07 -6.56 12.71
CA GLU A 851 -28.91 -6.76 11.52
C GLU A 851 -30.39 -6.32 11.71
N GLN A 852 -30.87 -6.19 12.94
CA GLN A 852 -32.23 -5.76 13.29
C GLN A 852 -32.33 -4.25 13.55
N ILE A 853 -31.22 -3.49 13.49
CA ILE A 853 -31.25 -2.03 13.64
C ILE A 853 -32.20 -1.42 12.60
N LYS A 854 -32.15 -1.91 11.36
CA LYS A 854 -33.02 -1.46 10.26
C LYS A 854 -34.52 -1.69 10.49
N ASP A 855 -34.91 -2.50 11.46
CA ASP A 855 -36.30 -2.83 11.77
C ASP A 855 -36.85 -2.05 12.99
N GLY A 856 -36.00 -1.24 13.63
CA GLY A 856 -36.39 -0.35 14.73
C GLY A 856 -37.42 0.69 14.29
N SER A 857 -38.33 1.12 15.17
CA SER A 857 -39.32 2.18 14.88
C SER A 857 -38.85 3.57 15.31
N LYS A 858 -38.01 3.65 16.35
CA LYS A 858 -37.39 4.88 16.86
C LYS A 858 -36.11 4.52 17.62
N TYR A 859 -35.10 5.36 17.52
CA TYR A 859 -33.79 5.14 18.14
C TYR A 859 -33.54 6.11 19.29
N TYR A 860 -33.06 5.60 20.42
CA TYR A 860 -32.76 6.39 21.61
C TYR A 860 -31.28 6.31 21.92
N LEU A 861 -30.56 7.42 21.90
CA LEU A 861 -29.14 7.50 22.22
C LEU A 861 -28.96 8.07 23.61
N LEU A 862 -28.44 7.29 24.55
CA LEU A 862 -28.23 7.73 25.92
C LEU A 862 -26.74 7.63 26.26
N GLY A 863 -26.07 8.77 26.41
CA GLY A 863 -24.65 8.80 26.75
C GLY A 863 -23.79 8.07 25.71
N SER A 864 -23.78 8.58 24.48
CA SER A 864 -22.99 7.99 23.41
C SER A 864 -22.67 9.03 22.33
N GLU A 865 -21.39 9.16 21.97
CA GLU A 865 -20.94 9.83 20.75
C GLU A 865 -20.77 8.76 19.66
N ILE A 866 -21.87 8.06 19.34
CA ILE A 866 -21.85 6.82 18.56
C ILE A 866 -21.23 7.00 17.18
N ASN A 867 -21.40 8.16 16.55
CA ASN A 867 -20.82 8.52 15.26
C ASN A 867 -19.29 8.60 15.26
N ARG A 868 -18.67 8.80 16.44
CA ARG A 868 -17.21 8.86 16.57
C ARG A 868 -16.65 7.58 17.17
N ASP A 869 -17.19 7.15 18.31
CA ASP A 869 -16.62 6.07 19.11
C ASP A 869 -16.95 4.67 18.56
N ASN A 870 -18.13 4.52 17.95
CA ASN A 870 -18.61 3.26 17.38
C ASN A 870 -19.29 3.52 16.02
N ALA A 871 -18.63 4.31 15.17
CA ALA A 871 -19.23 4.98 14.02
C ALA A 871 -20.05 4.06 13.11
N VAL A 872 -19.57 2.85 12.83
CA VAL A 872 -20.26 1.90 11.94
C VAL A 872 -21.63 1.49 12.49
N ALA A 873 -21.75 1.24 13.81
CA ALA A 873 -23.06 0.98 14.42
C ALA A 873 -23.95 2.23 14.40
N GLY A 874 -23.35 3.42 14.56
CA GLY A 874 -24.04 4.70 14.40
C GLY A 874 -24.56 4.92 12.98
N TRP A 875 -23.78 4.60 11.96
CA TRP A 875 -24.19 4.74 10.56
C TRP A 875 -25.22 3.71 10.14
N MET A 876 -25.22 2.50 10.70
CA MET A 876 -26.33 1.55 10.51
C MET A 876 -27.65 2.16 11.00
N MET A 877 -27.64 2.84 12.16
CA MET A 877 -28.79 3.53 12.70
C MET A 877 -29.18 4.76 11.86
N ILE A 878 -28.22 5.61 11.50
CA ILE A 878 -28.46 6.83 10.71
C ILE A 878 -29.00 6.47 9.32
N ASN A 879 -28.38 5.51 8.64
CA ASN A 879 -28.85 5.03 7.34
C ASN A 879 -30.28 4.46 7.44
N ALA A 880 -30.57 3.66 8.47
CA ALA A 880 -31.92 3.14 8.71
C ALA A 880 -32.95 4.23 9.04
N ALA A 881 -32.54 5.31 9.71
CA ALA A 881 -33.38 6.46 9.99
C ALA A 881 -33.68 7.27 8.72
N THR A 882 -32.65 7.56 7.91
CA THR A 882 -32.77 8.29 6.64
C THR A 882 -33.64 7.56 5.62
N LEU A 883 -33.39 6.26 5.40
CA LEU A 883 -34.15 5.46 4.42
C LEU A 883 -35.57 5.13 4.87
N GLY A 884 -35.80 5.06 6.18
CA GLY A 884 -37.08 4.61 6.76
C GLY A 884 -37.96 5.72 7.32
N GLU A 885 -37.56 7.00 7.17
CA GLU A 885 -38.21 8.16 7.80
C GLU A 885 -38.44 7.96 9.32
N LYS A 886 -37.38 7.57 10.06
CA LYS A 886 -37.44 7.26 11.50
C LYS A 886 -36.74 8.30 12.34
N GLU A 887 -37.18 8.47 13.58
CA GLU A 887 -36.65 9.47 14.50
C GLU A 887 -35.48 8.96 15.37
N ILE A 888 -34.59 9.87 15.72
CA ILE A 888 -33.47 9.71 16.65
C ILE A 888 -33.61 10.69 17.81
N SER A 889 -33.77 10.17 19.03
CA SER A 889 -33.78 10.97 20.27
C SER A 889 -32.45 10.86 21.01
N LEU A 890 -31.77 11.98 21.21
CA LEU A 890 -30.49 12.09 21.90
C LEU A 890 -30.66 12.58 23.33
N VAL A 891 -30.21 11.78 24.30
CA VAL A 891 -30.06 12.15 25.71
C VAL A 891 -28.57 12.30 26.03
N THR A 892 -28.12 13.53 26.27
CA THR A 892 -26.70 13.85 26.46
C THR A 892 -26.45 14.83 27.61
N ASN A 893 -25.32 14.70 28.30
CA ASN A 893 -24.83 15.71 29.25
C ASN A 893 -23.84 16.68 28.62
N ARG A 894 -23.51 16.48 27.34
CA ARG A 894 -22.57 17.30 26.57
C ARG A 894 -23.31 18.37 25.78
N LYS A 895 -22.85 19.62 25.90
CA LYS A 895 -23.36 20.73 25.10
C LYS A 895 -22.80 20.74 23.68
N ASP A 896 -21.65 20.12 23.48
CA ASP A 896 -20.85 20.05 22.26
C ASP A 896 -20.98 18.69 21.54
N SER A 897 -21.99 17.89 21.89
CA SER A 897 -22.18 16.55 21.32
C SER A 897 -22.25 16.61 19.79
N LYS A 898 -21.47 15.76 19.12
CA LYS A 898 -21.42 15.72 17.65
C LYS A 898 -22.66 15.05 17.05
N MET A 899 -23.52 14.44 17.87
CA MET A 899 -24.79 13.88 17.45
C MET A 899 -25.93 14.91 17.35
N ILE A 900 -25.79 16.13 17.88
CA ILE A 900 -26.89 17.11 17.96
C ILE A 900 -27.51 17.42 16.60
N HIS A 901 -26.69 17.61 15.56
CA HIS A 901 -27.19 17.93 14.21
C HIS A 901 -27.80 16.72 13.47
N LYS A 902 -27.69 15.52 14.03
CA LYS A 902 -28.21 14.26 13.47
C LYS A 902 -29.41 13.70 14.25
N ALA A 903 -29.80 14.37 15.33
CA ALA A 903 -30.91 13.95 16.19
C ALA A 903 -32.12 14.85 15.94
N ASP A 904 -33.30 14.25 15.85
CA ASP A 904 -34.57 14.95 15.72
C ASP A 904 -34.99 15.59 17.05
N GLU A 905 -34.66 14.92 18.15
CA GLU A 905 -34.95 15.38 19.51
C GLU A 905 -33.69 15.36 20.37
N VAL A 906 -33.43 16.45 21.09
CA VAL A 906 -32.28 16.56 22.00
C VAL A 906 -32.74 16.91 23.41
N LEU A 907 -32.40 16.04 24.36
CA LEU A 907 -32.62 16.25 25.78
C LEU A 907 -31.29 16.33 26.53
N THR A 908 -30.98 17.52 27.06
CA THR A 908 -29.79 17.72 27.88
C THR A 908 -30.04 17.34 29.34
N VAL A 909 -29.19 16.47 29.89
CA VAL A 909 -29.27 16.00 31.29
C VAL A 909 -27.99 16.34 32.06
N LYS A 910 -28.05 16.45 33.39
CA LYS A 910 -26.87 16.62 34.25
C LYS A 910 -26.26 15.28 34.67
N ASP A 911 -27.11 14.30 34.95
CA ASP A 911 -26.68 12.97 35.40
C ASP A 911 -27.58 11.88 34.79
N TYR A 912 -26.97 10.96 34.05
CA TYR A 912 -27.69 9.89 33.37
C TYR A 912 -28.37 8.91 34.34
N TYR A 913 -27.76 8.64 35.50
CA TYR A 913 -28.32 7.71 36.47
C TYR A 913 -29.62 8.28 37.06
N ALA A 914 -29.59 9.53 37.53
CA ALA A 914 -30.77 10.22 38.04
C ALA A 914 -31.86 10.33 36.97
N PHE A 915 -31.49 10.61 35.72
CA PHE A 915 -32.44 10.69 34.60
C PHE A 915 -33.18 9.37 34.38
N VAL A 916 -32.45 8.26 34.16
CA VAL A 916 -33.08 6.95 33.89
C VAL A 916 -33.91 6.50 35.10
N LYS A 917 -33.42 6.77 36.31
CA LYS A 917 -34.14 6.44 37.55
C LYS A 917 -35.44 7.24 37.70
N ALA A 918 -35.43 8.52 37.33
CA ALA A 918 -36.64 9.35 37.27
C ALA A 918 -37.64 8.82 36.23
N VAL A 919 -37.17 8.42 35.03
CA VAL A 919 -38.02 7.77 34.02
C VAL A 919 -38.65 6.49 34.55
N ASN A 920 -37.87 5.62 35.19
CA ASN A 920 -38.36 4.40 35.83
C ASN A 920 -39.40 4.71 36.90
N HIS A 921 -39.14 5.72 37.76
CA HIS A 921 -40.07 6.16 38.79
C HIS A 921 -41.39 6.63 38.18
N PHE A 922 -41.35 7.44 37.12
CA PHE A 922 -42.53 7.95 36.43
C PHE A 922 -43.38 6.80 35.85
N ILE A 923 -42.74 5.82 35.19
CA ILE A 923 -43.43 4.66 34.61
C ILE A 923 -44.16 3.85 35.70
N LEU A 924 -43.51 3.58 36.83
CA LEU A 924 -44.10 2.78 37.90
C LEU A 924 -45.19 3.53 38.67
N SER A 925 -44.97 4.81 38.98
CA SER A 925 -45.95 5.64 39.72
C SER A 925 -47.24 5.88 38.93
N ASN A 926 -47.18 5.87 37.59
CA ASN A 926 -48.34 6.03 36.71
C ASN A 926 -48.91 4.70 36.18
N GLY A 927 -48.40 3.55 36.63
CA GLY A 927 -48.90 2.23 36.21
C GLY A 927 -48.66 1.90 34.74
N LEU A 928 -47.64 2.49 34.10
CA LEU A 928 -47.33 2.33 32.67
C LEU A 928 -46.45 1.11 32.34
N HIS A 929 -46.11 0.29 33.34
CA HIS A 929 -45.25 -0.88 33.16
C HIS A 929 -45.96 -2.04 32.47
N ASN A 930 -45.18 -2.91 31.82
CA ASN A 930 -45.67 -4.12 31.18
C ASN A 930 -45.87 -5.24 32.22
N ALA A 931 -47.06 -5.27 32.83
CA ALA A 931 -47.42 -6.25 33.86
C ALA A 931 -47.37 -7.71 33.37
N PHE A 932 -47.56 -7.97 32.07
CA PHE A 932 -47.47 -9.33 31.52
C PHE A 932 -46.03 -9.82 31.45
N PHE A 933 -45.11 -8.99 30.95
CA PHE A 933 -43.69 -9.31 30.88
C PHE A 933 -43.09 -9.54 32.28
N LEU A 934 -43.46 -8.69 33.24
CA LEU A 934 -42.95 -8.72 34.61
C LEU A 934 -43.33 -9.97 35.41
N LYS A 935 -44.32 -10.78 34.96
CA LYS A 935 -44.61 -12.09 35.57
C LYS A 935 -43.41 -13.05 35.52
N ASN A 936 -42.54 -12.86 34.54
CA ASN A 936 -41.34 -13.68 34.32
C ASN A 936 -40.06 -12.96 34.78
N VAL A 937 -40.18 -11.89 35.58
CA VAL A 937 -39.06 -11.10 36.09
C VAL A 937 -39.08 -11.14 37.63
N GLU A 938 -37.97 -11.55 38.22
CA GLU A 938 -37.81 -11.63 39.66
C GLU A 938 -37.62 -10.25 40.31
N ASN A 939 -37.90 -10.17 41.61
CA ASN A 939 -37.60 -9.01 42.47
C ASN A 939 -38.31 -7.69 42.10
N PHE A 940 -39.38 -7.74 41.30
CA PHE A 940 -40.15 -6.55 40.89
C PHE A 940 -40.75 -5.76 42.05
N GLU A 941 -41.45 -6.42 42.98
CA GLU A 941 -42.15 -5.72 44.08
C GLU A 941 -41.18 -4.96 45.00
N ASN A 942 -40.02 -5.57 45.29
CA ASN A 942 -38.97 -4.94 46.08
C ASN A 942 -38.34 -3.74 45.35
N TYR A 943 -38.04 -3.89 44.06
CA TYR A 943 -37.55 -2.79 43.24
C TYR A 943 -38.55 -1.63 43.18
N LYS A 944 -39.83 -1.93 42.92
CA LYS A 944 -40.91 -0.95 42.89
C LYS A 944 -41.07 -0.21 44.22
N ALA A 945 -41.10 -0.94 45.34
CA ALA A 945 -41.21 -0.34 46.66
C ALA A 945 -40.01 0.56 46.99
N SER A 946 -38.79 0.11 46.66
CA SER A 946 -37.57 0.90 46.86
C SER A 946 -37.59 2.18 46.01
N LEU A 947 -37.95 2.08 44.73
CA LEU A 947 -37.92 3.21 43.81
C LEU A 947 -38.99 4.25 44.17
N LEU A 948 -40.23 3.83 44.45
CA LEU A 948 -41.32 4.74 44.82
C LEU A 948 -41.17 5.33 46.23
N GLY A 949 -40.24 4.82 47.03
CA GLY A 949 -39.84 5.42 48.31
C GLY A 949 -38.87 6.60 48.15
N GLU A 950 -38.33 6.83 46.96
CA GLU A 950 -37.45 7.97 46.67
C GLU A 950 -38.28 9.19 46.22
N ASP A 951 -37.79 10.40 46.50
CA ASP A 951 -38.48 11.64 46.11
C ASP A 951 -38.28 11.95 44.62
N PHE A 952 -39.38 11.97 43.86
CA PHE A 952 -39.35 12.19 42.41
C PHE A 952 -38.83 13.58 42.00
N GLU A 953 -39.14 14.62 42.77
CA GLU A 953 -38.65 15.99 42.49
C GLU A 953 -37.12 16.07 42.64
N THR A 954 -36.59 15.42 43.68
CA THR A 954 -35.15 15.29 43.90
C THR A 954 -34.47 14.57 42.75
N LEU A 955 -35.07 13.47 42.24
CA LEU A 955 -34.55 12.75 41.07
C LEU A 955 -34.54 13.63 39.81
N CYS A 956 -35.62 14.37 39.54
CA CYS A 956 -35.69 15.31 38.41
C CYS A 956 -34.63 16.41 38.52
N THR A 957 -34.48 17.00 39.71
CA THR A 957 -33.49 18.04 40.00
C THR A 957 -32.07 17.54 39.79
N ALA A 958 -31.76 16.32 40.28
CA ALA A 958 -30.46 15.69 40.10
C ALA A 958 -30.16 15.36 38.62
N ALA A 959 -31.19 14.89 37.89
CA ALA A 959 -31.12 14.67 36.45
C ALA A 959 -30.98 15.98 35.66
N GLY A 960 -31.33 17.12 36.26
CA GLY A 960 -31.29 18.44 35.62
C GLY A 960 -32.40 18.68 34.60
N VAL A 961 -33.52 17.95 34.72
CA VAL A 961 -34.67 18.03 33.80
C VAL A 961 -35.97 18.26 34.56
N THR A 962 -36.98 18.76 33.87
CA THR A 962 -38.33 18.97 34.43
C THR A 962 -39.14 17.68 34.46
N LYS A 963 -40.17 17.65 35.31
CA LYS A 963 -41.15 16.55 35.36
C LYS A 963 -41.81 16.29 34.00
N ASP A 964 -42.12 17.35 33.26
CA ASP A 964 -42.77 17.26 31.95
C ASP A 964 -41.83 16.61 30.92
N GLN A 965 -40.54 16.96 30.92
CA GLN A 965 -39.54 16.32 30.06
C GLN A 965 -39.41 14.82 30.36
N ILE A 966 -39.41 14.42 31.65
CA ILE A 966 -39.42 13.01 32.05
C ILE A 966 -40.70 12.33 31.54
N ALA A 967 -41.86 12.96 31.72
CA ALA A 967 -43.14 12.40 31.30
C ALA A 967 -43.23 12.20 29.78
N VAL A 968 -42.72 13.15 29.00
CA VAL A 968 -42.66 13.07 27.53
C VAL A 968 -41.80 11.89 27.11
N PHE A 969 -40.55 11.84 27.56
CA PHE A 969 -39.63 10.74 27.23
C PHE A 969 -40.18 9.38 27.66
N ALA A 970 -40.68 9.28 28.89
CA ALA A 970 -41.17 8.01 29.44
C ALA A 970 -42.37 7.46 28.65
N LYS A 971 -43.32 8.33 28.27
CA LYS A 971 -44.48 7.95 27.47
C LYS A 971 -44.09 7.57 26.05
N ASP A 972 -43.24 8.37 25.41
CA ASP A 972 -42.75 8.08 24.06
C ASP A 972 -42.03 6.73 24.04
N TYR A 973 -40.97 6.58 24.84
CA TYR A 973 -40.22 5.32 24.94
C TYR A 973 -41.12 4.12 25.25
N ASN A 974 -42.09 4.25 26.16
CA ASN A 974 -42.97 3.14 26.51
C ASN A 974 -43.91 2.75 25.36
N ASN A 975 -44.45 3.72 24.62
CA ASN A 975 -45.43 3.50 23.55
C ASN A 975 -44.81 2.98 22.25
N GLN A 976 -43.50 3.17 22.03
CA GLN A 976 -42.82 2.65 20.85
C GLN A 976 -42.78 1.11 20.82
N THR A 977 -43.21 0.54 19.69
CA THR A 977 -43.29 -0.92 19.48
C THR A 977 -41.91 -1.57 19.31
N ASN A 978 -41.01 -0.92 18.57
CA ASN A 978 -39.66 -1.39 18.22
C ASN A 978 -38.62 -0.34 18.64
N ALA A 979 -38.60 0.03 19.93
CA ALA A 979 -37.62 1.00 20.45
C ALA A 979 -36.26 0.33 20.66
N ILE A 980 -35.22 0.93 20.09
CA ILE A 980 -33.83 0.49 20.30
C ILE A 980 -33.08 1.59 21.03
N LEU A 981 -32.61 1.29 22.24
CA LEU A 981 -31.83 2.20 23.07
C LEU A 981 -30.34 1.86 22.99
N PHE A 982 -29.54 2.78 22.48
CA PHE A 982 -28.09 2.71 22.42
C PHE A 982 -27.46 3.44 23.61
N PHE A 983 -26.43 2.86 24.21
CA PHE A 983 -25.55 3.56 25.15
C PHE A 983 -24.10 3.07 25.03
N SER A 984 -23.13 3.89 25.46
CA SER A 984 -21.72 3.53 25.48
C SER A 984 -21.19 3.38 26.90
N GLU A 985 -20.49 2.28 27.19
CA GLU A 985 -19.88 2.04 28.52
C GLU A 985 -18.81 3.07 28.89
N LYS A 986 -18.29 3.79 27.89
CA LYS A 986 -17.33 4.88 28.04
C LYS A 986 -17.92 6.07 28.80
N GLU A 987 -19.22 6.32 28.61
CA GLU A 987 -19.93 7.53 29.09
C GLU A 987 -20.82 7.25 30.31
N VAL A 988 -21.34 6.02 30.46
CA VAL A 988 -22.27 5.67 31.54
C VAL A 988 -21.62 4.86 32.66
N LYS A 989 -22.08 5.09 33.90
CA LYS A 989 -21.67 4.34 35.10
C LYS A 989 -22.38 2.98 35.17
N GLY A 990 -21.79 2.01 35.85
CA GLY A 990 -22.39 0.69 36.03
C GLY A 990 -23.76 0.71 36.73
N VAL A 991 -24.00 1.68 37.62
CA VAL A 991 -25.33 1.89 38.24
C VAL A 991 -26.36 2.41 37.22
N THR A 992 -25.94 3.25 36.27
CA THR A 992 -26.78 3.71 35.16
C THR A 992 -27.15 2.53 34.25
N ILE A 993 -26.18 1.68 33.90
CA ILE A 993 -26.41 0.47 33.09
C ILE A 993 -27.52 -0.38 33.72
N ARG A 994 -27.44 -0.63 35.04
CA ARG A 994 -28.48 -1.39 35.75
C ARG A 994 -29.87 -0.74 35.66
N GLU A 995 -29.95 0.57 35.78
CA GLU A 995 -31.23 1.29 35.63
C GLU A 995 -31.78 1.28 34.21
N ILE A 996 -30.91 1.30 33.18
CA ILE A 996 -31.32 1.14 31.77
C ILE A 996 -31.89 -0.26 31.54
N TYR A 997 -31.27 -1.28 32.12
CA TYR A 997 -31.80 -2.65 32.10
C TYR A 997 -33.13 -2.76 32.83
N ASN A 998 -33.27 -2.12 34.00
CA ASN A 998 -34.53 -2.03 34.70
C ASN A 998 -35.61 -1.36 33.83
N LEU A 999 -35.28 -0.26 33.13
CA LEU A 999 -36.17 0.43 32.19
C LEU A 999 -36.67 -0.51 31.08
N ALA A 1000 -35.76 -1.23 30.42
CA ALA A 1000 -36.13 -2.17 29.36
C ALA A 1000 -36.97 -3.35 29.88
N MET A 1001 -36.73 -3.81 31.11
CA MET A 1001 -37.54 -4.87 31.73
C MET A 1001 -38.93 -4.39 32.14
N ILE A 1002 -39.06 -3.24 32.81
CA ILE A 1002 -40.38 -2.73 33.25
C ILE A 1002 -41.25 -2.32 32.07
N THR A 1003 -40.67 -1.93 30.93
CA THR A 1003 -41.40 -1.65 29.69
C THR A 1003 -41.59 -2.89 28.81
N GLY A 1004 -41.02 -4.03 29.20
CA GLY A 1004 -41.11 -5.31 28.49
C GLY A 1004 -40.45 -5.28 27.10
N LYS A 1005 -39.39 -4.49 26.93
CA LYS A 1005 -38.65 -4.31 25.68
C LYS A 1005 -37.41 -5.20 25.58
N LEU A 1006 -36.91 -5.75 26.68
CA LEU A 1006 -35.72 -6.61 26.69
C LEU A 1006 -36.00 -7.98 26.04
N GLY A 1007 -35.14 -8.40 25.11
CA GLY A 1007 -35.16 -9.75 24.52
C GLY A 1007 -36.22 -9.98 23.43
N LYS A 1008 -36.66 -8.92 22.75
CA LYS A 1008 -37.61 -8.97 21.63
C LYS A 1008 -36.91 -8.63 20.31
N THR A 1009 -37.47 -9.10 19.20
CA THR A 1009 -36.97 -8.75 17.85
C THR A 1009 -37.09 -7.25 17.60
N ALA A 1010 -36.02 -6.63 17.11
CA ALA A 1010 -35.94 -5.21 16.78
C ALA A 1010 -36.33 -4.26 17.93
N ASN A 1011 -36.16 -4.69 19.17
CA ASN A 1011 -36.59 -3.94 20.35
C ASN A 1011 -35.69 -4.27 21.55
N GLY A 1012 -35.29 -3.26 22.32
CA GLY A 1012 -34.47 -3.43 23.51
C GLY A 1012 -33.29 -2.47 23.55
N ILE A 1013 -32.10 -3.01 23.86
CA ILE A 1013 -30.90 -2.25 24.16
C ILE A 1013 -29.75 -2.67 23.24
N ILE A 1014 -28.88 -1.73 22.89
CA ILE A 1014 -27.56 -1.97 22.34
C ILE A 1014 -26.53 -1.27 23.24
N ALA A 1015 -25.81 -2.06 24.04
CA ALA A 1015 -24.65 -1.59 24.78
C ALA A 1015 -23.40 -1.69 23.91
N LEU A 1016 -22.66 -0.59 23.83
CA LEU A 1016 -21.39 -0.51 23.12
C LEU A 1016 -20.26 -0.50 24.14
N LYS A 1017 -19.40 -1.52 24.06
CA LYS A 1017 -18.17 -1.57 24.84
C LYS A 1017 -17.12 -0.61 24.26
N GLU A 1018 -16.13 -0.24 25.06
CA GLU A 1018 -15.12 0.76 24.73
C GLU A 1018 -14.04 0.16 23.81
N LYS A 1019 -13.67 -1.11 24.00
CA LYS A 1019 -12.57 -1.78 23.28
C LYS A 1019 -13.01 -2.98 22.46
N ASN A 1020 -12.23 -3.27 21.40
CA ASN A 1020 -12.44 -4.35 20.44
C ASN A 1020 -12.67 -5.72 21.07
N ASN A 1021 -11.87 -6.08 22.07
CA ASN A 1021 -11.95 -7.37 22.74
C ASN A 1021 -12.31 -7.25 24.23
N ALA A 1022 -13.05 -6.21 24.59
CA ALA A 1022 -13.51 -5.99 25.97
C ALA A 1022 -14.38 -7.16 26.47
N HIS A 1023 -15.21 -7.75 25.61
CA HIS A 1023 -15.97 -8.95 25.98
C HIS A 1023 -15.08 -10.21 26.04
N GLY A 1024 -14.02 -10.27 25.23
CA GLY A 1024 -13.02 -11.35 25.29
C GLY A 1024 -12.37 -11.49 26.67
N LEU A 1025 -12.20 -10.39 27.42
CA LEU A 1025 -11.75 -10.45 28.82
C LEU A 1025 -12.68 -11.27 29.71
N GLU A 1026 -13.99 -11.23 29.45
CA GLU A 1026 -14.98 -12.01 30.19
C GLU A 1026 -14.96 -13.47 29.73
N ASP A 1027 -15.01 -13.68 28.42
CA ASP A 1027 -15.02 -14.99 27.78
C ASP A 1027 -13.78 -15.82 28.16
N MET A 1028 -12.61 -15.19 28.22
CA MET A 1028 -11.35 -15.89 28.46
C MET A 1028 -10.94 -15.93 29.93
N GLY A 1029 -11.74 -15.36 30.84
CA GLY A 1029 -11.46 -15.38 32.28
C GLY A 1029 -10.38 -14.37 32.73
N GLY A 1030 -10.28 -13.23 32.05
CA GLY A 1030 -9.39 -12.11 32.37
C GLY A 1030 -9.75 -11.32 33.64
N PHE A 1031 -10.74 -11.79 34.42
CA PHE A 1031 -11.13 -11.21 35.71
C PHE A 1031 -10.94 -12.22 36.84
N SER A 1032 -10.56 -11.73 38.03
CA SER A 1032 -10.20 -12.57 39.18
C SER A 1032 -11.30 -13.51 39.66
N TYR A 1033 -12.56 -13.15 39.41
CA TYR A 1033 -13.76 -13.93 39.76
C TYR A 1033 -14.36 -14.73 38.59
N LEU A 1034 -13.79 -14.65 37.38
CA LEU A 1034 -14.25 -15.40 36.21
C LEU A 1034 -13.21 -16.41 35.75
N ALA A 1035 -13.66 -17.63 35.48
CA ALA A 1035 -12.94 -18.63 34.71
C ALA A 1035 -13.29 -18.49 33.21
N PRO A 1036 -12.48 -19.10 32.30
CA PRO A 1036 -12.83 -19.17 30.89
C PRO A 1036 -14.25 -19.72 30.66
N GLY A 1037 -14.92 -19.22 29.61
CA GLY A 1037 -16.35 -19.39 29.35
C GLY A 1037 -17.26 -18.44 30.15
N GLY A 1038 -16.73 -17.37 30.74
CA GLY A 1038 -17.50 -16.39 31.52
C GLY A 1038 -18.17 -16.95 32.78
N ARG A 1039 -17.60 -18.02 33.36
CA ARG A 1039 -18.19 -18.73 34.51
C ARG A 1039 -17.61 -18.24 35.82
N ASP A 1040 -18.40 -18.28 36.90
CA ASP A 1040 -17.88 -18.04 38.24
C ASP A 1040 -16.74 -19.02 38.54
N ILE A 1041 -15.60 -18.50 38.99
CA ILE A 1041 -14.40 -19.30 39.22
C ILE A 1041 -14.61 -20.43 40.22
N ALA A 1042 -15.45 -20.23 41.23
CA ALA A 1042 -15.78 -21.25 42.22
C ALA A 1042 -16.48 -22.45 41.58
N LEU A 1043 -17.27 -22.22 40.51
CA LEU A 1043 -18.00 -23.26 39.78
C LEU A 1043 -17.17 -23.97 38.71
N ALA A 1044 -16.05 -23.37 38.29
CA ALA A 1044 -15.23 -23.87 37.20
C ALA A 1044 -13.91 -24.53 37.65
N THR A 1045 -13.54 -24.41 38.93
CA THR A 1045 -12.24 -24.85 39.46
C THR A 1045 -11.91 -26.32 39.15
N GLU A 1046 -12.87 -27.24 39.29
CA GLU A 1046 -12.63 -28.67 39.01
C GLU A 1046 -12.46 -28.95 37.51
N ASP A 1047 -13.20 -28.25 36.65
CA ASP A 1047 -12.99 -28.35 35.20
C ASP A 1047 -11.58 -27.85 34.83
N MET A 1048 -11.12 -26.76 35.46
CA MET A 1048 -9.79 -26.18 35.23
C MET A 1048 -8.66 -27.11 35.65
N LYS A 1049 -8.77 -27.77 36.81
CA LYS A 1049 -7.80 -28.79 37.22
C LYS A 1049 -7.70 -29.93 36.20
N LYS A 1050 -8.85 -30.38 35.71
CA LYS A 1050 -8.95 -31.48 34.74
C LYS A 1050 -8.40 -31.10 33.37
N ILE A 1051 -8.80 -29.95 32.82
CA ILE A 1051 -8.43 -29.53 31.47
C ILE A 1051 -6.94 -29.16 31.40
N TRP A 1052 -6.42 -28.47 32.42
CA TRP A 1052 -5.01 -28.06 32.46
C TRP A 1052 -4.06 -29.09 33.05
N ASP A 1053 -4.57 -30.25 33.50
CA ASP A 1053 -3.81 -31.29 34.19
C ASP A 1053 -2.98 -30.75 35.38
N VAL A 1054 -3.64 -29.98 36.27
CA VAL A 1054 -3.00 -29.41 37.46
C VAL A 1054 -3.69 -29.87 38.74
N GLN A 1055 -2.87 -30.23 39.74
CA GLN A 1055 -3.38 -30.77 41.01
C GLN A 1055 -4.03 -29.69 41.90
N ASN A 1056 -3.43 -28.50 41.94
CA ASN A 1056 -3.84 -27.41 42.82
C ASN A 1056 -4.02 -26.10 42.05
N LEU A 1057 -5.11 -25.41 42.37
CA LEU A 1057 -5.45 -24.07 41.92
C LEU A 1057 -5.81 -23.18 43.14
N PRO A 1058 -5.58 -21.87 43.05
CA PRO A 1058 -5.97 -20.93 44.11
C PRO A 1058 -7.49 -20.96 44.36
N GLN A 1059 -7.90 -21.07 45.64
CA GLN A 1059 -9.30 -21.26 46.05
C GLN A 1059 -10.10 -19.96 46.15
N GLU A 1060 -9.47 -18.86 46.56
CA GLU A 1060 -10.12 -17.55 46.72
C GLU A 1060 -9.25 -16.43 46.16
N SER A 1061 -9.88 -15.33 45.78
CA SER A 1061 -9.21 -14.06 45.51
C SER A 1061 -10.02 -12.95 46.16
N GLY A 1062 -9.38 -12.18 47.05
CA GLY A 1062 -9.93 -10.89 47.48
C GLY A 1062 -10.08 -9.92 46.30
N CYS A 1063 -10.70 -8.77 46.53
CA CYS A 1063 -10.82 -7.75 45.49
C CYS A 1063 -9.43 -7.23 45.08
N VAL A 1064 -9.01 -7.49 43.83
CA VAL A 1064 -7.69 -7.08 43.31
C VAL A 1064 -7.48 -5.56 43.46
N PHE A 1065 -8.51 -4.77 43.19
CA PHE A 1065 -8.48 -3.32 43.36
C PHE A 1065 -8.13 -2.90 44.80
N HIS A 1066 -8.76 -3.51 45.81
CA HIS A 1066 -8.43 -3.23 47.22
C HIS A 1066 -7.00 -3.66 47.58
N LYS A 1067 -6.51 -4.78 47.02
CA LYS A 1067 -5.13 -5.22 47.24
C LYS A 1067 -4.12 -4.23 46.65
N VAL A 1068 -4.39 -3.72 45.45
CA VAL A 1068 -3.59 -2.67 44.80
C VAL A 1068 -3.62 -1.38 45.63
N GLU A 1069 -4.79 -0.94 46.08
CA GLU A 1069 -4.94 0.26 46.92
C GLU A 1069 -4.16 0.20 48.24
N LYS A 1070 -4.16 -0.98 48.87
CA LYS A 1070 -3.45 -1.23 50.13
C LYS A 1070 -1.96 -1.51 49.96
N GLY A 1071 -1.46 -1.62 48.72
CA GLY A 1071 -0.07 -1.96 48.43
C GLY A 1071 0.29 -3.41 48.83
N GLU A 1072 -0.69 -4.31 48.83
CA GLU A 1072 -0.50 -5.74 49.14
C GLU A 1072 0.17 -6.48 47.97
N ILE A 1073 -0.04 -6.01 46.73
CA ILE A 1073 0.63 -6.57 45.55
C ILE A 1073 2.06 -6.03 45.45
N LYS A 1074 3.02 -6.94 45.26
CA LYS A 1074 4.46 -6.62 45.16
C LYS A 1074 4.98 -6.69 43.73
N ASN A 1075 4.38 -7.53 42.88
CA ASN A 1075 4.81 -7.65 41.49
C ASN A 1075 3.65 -7.42 40.53
N PHE A 1076 3.86 -6.57 39.52
CA PHE A 1076 2.90 -6.32 38.43
C PHE A 1076 3.38 -6.91 37.12
N PHE A 1077 2.49 -7.63 36.43
CA PHE A 1077 2.73 -8.14 35.08
C PHE A 1077 1.62 -7.60 34.17
N ILE A 1078 1.95 -6.63 33.32
CA ILE A 1078 1.01 -5.84 32.54
C ILE A 1078 1.16 -6.21 31.06
N PHE A 1079 0.08 -6.69 30.45
CA PHE A 1079 0.05 -7.18 29.08
C PHE A 1079 -0.91 -6.32 28.25
N GLY A 1080 -0.37 -5.51 27.33
CA GLY A 1080 -1.18 -4.71 26.43
C GLY A 1080 -2.05 -3.64 27.11
N GLU A 1081 -1.55 -3.00 28.18
CA GLU A 1081 -2.21 -1.86 28.82
C GLU A 1081 -1.20 -0.77 29.18
N ASP A 1082 -1.65 0.49 29.12
CA ASP A 1082 -0.86 1.66 29.50
C ASP A 1082 -1.56 2.48 30.60
N PRO A 1083 -1.68 1.94 31.84
CA PRO A 1083 -2.36 2.64 32.94
C PRO A 1083 -1.72 3.98 33.29
N CYS A 1084 -0.40 4.14 33.19
CA CYS A 1084 0.27 5.42 33.45
C CYS A 1084 -0.06 6.47 32.38
N GLY A 1085 -0.14 6.07 31.10
CA GLY A 1085 -0.43 6.99 30.00
C GLY A 1085 -1.92 7.30 29.83
N CYS A 1086 -2.81 6.40 30.25
CA CYS A 1086 -4.25 6.51 30.01
C CYS A 1086 -5.08 6.90 31.24
N THR A 1087 -4.45 7.24 32.36
CA THR A 1087 -5.18 7.57 33.61
C THR A 1087 -5.73 8.99 33.63
N ASN A 1088 -6.89 9.16 34.29
CA ASN A 1088 -7.44 10.46 34.66
C ASN A 1088 -7.00 10.96 36.06
N ASP A 1089 -6.27 10.14 36.81
CA ASP A 1089 -5.69 10.47 38.11
C ASP A 1089 -4.22 9.97 38.19
N PRO A 1090 -3.28 10.71 37.57
CA PRO A 1090 -1.87 10.32 37.51
C PRO A 1090 -1.23 10.12 38.88
N ALA A 1091 -1.62 10.91 39.89
CA ALA A 1091 -1.07 10.81 41.23
C ALA A 1091 -1.44 9.48 41.89
N ARG A 1092 -2.69 9.05 41.73
CA ARG A 1092 -3.17 7.77 42.26
C ARG A 1092 -2.53 6.58 41.57
N ILE A 1093 -2.47 6.58 40.24
CA ILE A 1093 -1.89 5.46 39.49
C ILE A 1093 -0.36 5.40 39.67
N SER A 1094 0.32 6.54 39.71
CA SER A 1094 1.75 6.59 40.05
C SER A 1094 2.03 5.97 41.42
N LYS A 1095 1.17 6.21 42.42
CA LYS A 1095 1.26 5.56 43.73
C LYS A 1095 1.09 4.04 43.64
N TYR A 1096 0.17 3.54 42.82
CA TYR A 1096 -0.03 2.09 42.64
C TYR A 1096 1.17 1.42 41.97
N VAL A 1097 1.64 2.00 40.86
CA VAL A 1097 2.77 1.44 40.10
C VAL A 1097 4.06 1.52 40.90
N SER A 1098 4.31 2.62 41.62
CA SER A 1098 5.51 2.77 42.47
C SER A 1098 5.48 1.90 43.73
N ALA A 1099 4.32 1.38 44.13
CA ALA A 1099 4.22 0.45 45.26
C ALA A 1099 4.67 -0.97 44.91
N ALA A 1100 4.71 -1.32 43.62
CA ALA A 1100 5.27 -2.59 43.16
C ALA A 1100 6.80 -2.57 43.31
N LYS A 1101 7.36 -3.69 43.80
CA LYS A 1101 8.80 -3.93 43.89
C LYS A 1101 9.40 -4.36 42.57
N PHE A 1102 8.59 -4.97 41.70
CA PHE A 1102 8.99 -5.44 40.38
C PHE A 1102 7.83 -5.33 39.40
N SER A 1103 8.12 -4.94 38.18
CA SER A 1103 7.12 -4.72 37.14
C SER A 1103 7.59 -5.20 35.77
N VAL A 1104 6.70 -5.90 35.08
CA VAL A 1104 6.88 -6.33 33.69
C VAL A 1104 5.80 -5.66 32.85
N VAL A 1105 6.20 -5.08 31.73
CA VAL A 1105 5.27 -4.56 30.73
C VAL A 1105 5.54 -5.24 29.39
N MET A 1106 4.50 -5.79 28.78
CA MET A 1106 4.58 -6.34 27.44
C MET A 1106 3.69 -5.51 26.50
N ASP A 1107 4.30 -4.84 25.53
CA ASP A 1107 3.63 -3.91 24.62
C ASP A 1107 4.37 -3.82 23.26
N TYR A 1108 3.77 -3.15 22.29
CA TYR A 1108 4.36 -2.88 20.98
C TYR A 1108 5.42 -1.77 21.05
N PHE A 1109 5.17 -0.76 21.88
CA PHE A 1109 5.99 0.45 21.98
C PHE A 1109 6.45 0.72 23.41
N LEU A 1110 7.42 1.62 23.57
CA LEU A 1110 7.85 2.08 24.88
C LEU A 1110 6.83 3.12 25.43
N THR A 1111 5.68 2.64 25.87
CA THR A 1111 4.58 3.41 26.48
C THR A 1111 4.99 4.07 27.79
N GLU A 1112 4.17 4.99 28.33
CA GLU A 1112 4.46 5.63 29.63
C GLU A 1112 4.60 4.59 30.74
N THR A 1113 3.76 3.56 30.76
CA THR A 1113 3.88 2.43 31.70
C THR A 1113 5.17 1.63 31.46
N ALA A 1114 5.50 1.32 30.19
CA ALA A 1114 6.73 0.57 29.87
C ALA A 1114 8.01 1.31 30.25
N LYS A 1115 8.03 2.66 30.14
CA LYS A 1115 9.17 3.49 30.58
C LYS A 1115 9.49 3.36 32.06
N HIS A 1116 8.51 3.00 32.89
CA HIS A 1116 8.68 2.80 34.34
C HIS A 1116 8.95 1.33 34.72
N ALA A 1117 8.84 0.38 33.78
CA ALA A 1117 8.97 -1.04 34.07
C ALA A 1117 10.39 -1.47 34.43
N ASP A 1118 10.53 -2.59 35.14
CA ASP A 1118 11.82 -3.24 35.39
C ASP A 1118 12.23 -4.13 34.21
N VAL A 1119 11.25 -4.77 33.57
CA VAL A 1119 11.41 -5.55 32.35
C VAL A 1119 10.35 -5.14 31.33
N VAL A 1120 10.77 -4.94 30.09
CA VAL A 1120 9.89 -4.73 28.95
C VAL A 1120 10.05 -5.88 27.97
N LEU A 1121 8.94 -6.54 27.63
CA LEU A 1121 8.90 -7.61 26.64
C LEU A 1121 8.24 -7.11 25.35
N PRO A 1122 8.80 -7.39 24.16
CA PRO A 1122 8.15 -7.06 22.91
C PRO A 1122 6.91 -7.94 22.70
N ALA A 1123 5.81 -7.35 22.23
CA ALA A 1123 4.62 -8.08 21.80
C ALA A 1123 4.55 -8.17 20.25
N SER A 1124 4.00 -9.27 19.73
CA SER A 1124 3.63 -9.40 18.31
C SER A 1124 2.36 -8.61 18.01
N PHE A 1125 2.25 -8.02 16.81
CA PHE A 1125 0.98 -7.45 16.36
C PHE A 1125 -0.02 -8.58 16.05
N PRO A 1126 -1.35 -8.34 16.15
CA PRO A 1126 -2.33 -9.36 15.79
C PRO A 1126 -2.20 -9.84 14.34
N VAL A 1127 -1.80 -8.93 13.43
CA VAL A 1127 -1.52 -9.24 12.02
C VAL A 1127 -0.26 -10.09 11.81
N GLU A 1128 0.54 -10.35 12.84
CA GLU A 1128 1.74 -11.21 12.77
C GLU A 1128 1.54 -12.57 13.42
N SER A 1129 0.57 -12.68 14.33
CA SER A 1129 0.34 -13.90 15.11
C SER A 1129 -1.01 -14.55 14.86
N GLY A 1130 -1.98 -13.85 14.25
CA GLY A 1130 -3.36 -14.31 14.14
C GLY A 1130 -4.06 -14.41 15.50
N GLY A 1131 -5.32 -14.87 15.48
CA GLY A 1131 -6.12 -15.11 16.68
C GLY A 1131 -7.60 -14.82 16.50
N SER A 1132 -8.25 -14.41 17.59
CA SER A 1132 -9.65 -14.01 17.55
C SER A 1132 -9.97 -12.86 18.51
N PHE A 1133 -11.02 -12.10 18.18
CA PHE A 1133 -11.63 -11.10 19.05
C PHE A 1133 -13.12 -11.37 19.24
N THR A 1134 -13.65 -11.09 20.42
CA THR A 1134 -15.08 -11.07 20.70
C THR A 1134 -15.60 -9.65 20.79
N ASN A 1135 -16.46 -9.28 19.82
CA ASN A 1135 -17.07 -7.96 19.73
C ASN A 1135 -18.24 -7.76 20.72
N THR A 1136 -18.86 -6.58 20.72
CA THR A 1136 -20.01 -6.25 21.60
C THR A 1136 -21.29 -7.02 21.26
N GLN A 1137 -21.38 -7.61 20.07
CA GLN A 1137 -22.47 -8.54 19.70
C GLN A 1137 -22.18 -9.97 20.18
N ARG A 1138 -21.05 -10.16 20.89
CA ARG A 1138 -20.55 -11.46 21.38
C ARG A 1138 -20.30 -12.45 20.26
N LYS A 1139 -20.02 -11.94 19.06
CA LYS A 1139 -19.57 -12.74 17.94
C LYS A 1139 -18.05 -12.85 18.03
N ILE A 1140 -17.55 -14.08 18.08
CA ILE A 1140 -16.12 -14.38 18.00
C ILE A 1140 -15.72 -14.28 16.53
N GLN A 1141 -14.77 -13.40 16.22
CA GLN A 1141 -14.25 -13.16 14.88
C GLN A 1141 -12.81 -13.62 14.82
N GLU A 1142 -12.54 -14.54 13.91
CA GLU A 1142 -11.24 -15.18 13.72
C GLU A 1142 -10.49 -14.47 12.58
N PHE A 1143 -9.16 -14.41 12.69
CA PHE A 1143 -8.29 -13.88 11.66
C PHE A 1143 -6.91 -14.55 11.71
N GLU A 1144 -6.27 -14.64 10.56
CA GLU A 1144 -4.96 -15.26 10.40
C GLU A 1144 -3.83 -14.24 10.51
N ALA A 1145 -2.61 -14.75 10.71
CA ALA A 1145 -1.41 -13.94 10.53
C ALA A 1145 -1.26 -13.56 9.05
N VAL A 1146 -0.91 -12.29 8.81
CA VAL A 1146 -0.70 -11.69 7.49
C VAL A 1146 0.79 -11.48 7.22
N PHE A 1147 1.53 -11.01 8.22
CA PHE A 1147 2.95 -10.69 8.12
C PHE A 1147 3.80 -11.61 8.98
N SER A 1148 5.10 -11.67 8.70
CA SER A 1148 6.04 -12.37 9.57
C SER A 1148 6.26 -11.57 10.86
N ALA A 1149 6.37 -12.26 12.00
CA ALA A 1149 6.65 -11.58 13.26
C ALA A 1149 8.07 -10.97 13.26
N LYS A 1150 8.16 -9.66 13.53
CA LYS A 1150 9.46 -8.96 13.69
C LYS A 1150 10.17 -9.27 15.02
N THR A 1151 9.49 -9.96 15.92
CA THR A 1151 9.98 -10.38 17.23
C THR A 1151 10.50 -11.82 17.18
N GLU A 1152 11.59 -12.14 17.90
CA GLU A 1152 12.12 -13.52 17.97
C GLU A 1152 11.08 -14.56 18.46
N LYS A 1153 10.10 -14.12 19.26
CA LYS A 1153 8.98 -14.92 19.77
C LYS A 1153 7.72 -14.08 19.71
N THR A 1154 6.64 -14.66 19.22
CA THR A 1154 5.30 -14.08 19.32
C THR A 1154 4.88 -13.92 20.78
N THR A 1155 3.81 -13.16 21.02
CA THR A 1155 3.23 -12.99 22.35
C THR A 1155 2.87 -14.34 23.00
N LEU A 1156 2.20 -15.24 22.26
CA LEU A 1156 1.79 -16.55 22.78
C LEU A 1156 2.99 -17.44 23.11
N GLU A 1157 4.00 -17.46 22.25
CA GLU A 1157 5.25 -18.19 22.51
C GLU A 1157 5.98 -17.66 23.75
N THR A 1158 5.98 -16.34 23.94
CA THR A 1158 6.57 -15.70 25.13
C THR A 1158 5.82 -16.10 26.40
N ILE A 1159 4.48 -16.11 26.38
CA ILE A 1159 3.65 -16.56 27.49
C ILE A 1159 3.87 -18.06 27.79
N ALA A 1160 3.89 -18.91 26.76
CA ALA A 1160 4.13 -20.34 26.89
C ALA A 1160 5.54 -20.64 27.45
N ALA A 1161 6.56 -19.91 26.99
CA ALA A 1161 7.92 -20.02 27.51
C ALA A 1161 8.01 -19.65 28.99
N MET A 1162 7.31 -18.61 29.42
CA MET A 1162 7.22 -18.26 30.85
C MET A 1162 6.53 -19.37 31.66
N MET A 1163 5.44 -19.95 31.18
CA MET A 1163 4.77 -21.07 31.87
C MET A 1163 5.66 -22.31 32.00
N LYS A 1164 6.48 -22.59 30.97
CA LYS A 1164 7.40 -23.74 30.96
C LYS A 1164 8.38 -23.70 32.14
N SER A 1165 8.83 -22.51 32.55
CA SER A 1165 9.68 -22.32 33.74
C SER A 1165 9.00 -22.78 35.05
N PHE A 1166 7.67 -22.86 35.08
CA PHE A 1166 6.87 -23.36 36.20
C PHE A 1166 6.33 -24.78 35.96
N LYS A 1167 6.86 -25.50 34.95
CA LYS A 1167 6.44 -26.86 34.57
C LYS A 1167 4.96 -26.94 34.15
N VAL A 1168 4.42 -25.86 33.60
CA VAL A 1168 3.09 -25.82 32.98
C VAL A 1168 3.26 -25.63 31.48
N SER A 1169 2.51 -26.37 30.68
CA SER A 1169 2.52 -26.24 29.22
C SER A 1169 1.25 -25.55 28.70
N MET A 1170 1.42 -24.90 27.56
CA MET A 1170 0.34 -24.31 26.78
C MET A 1170 0.70 -24.47 25.29
N PRO A 1171 -0.27 -24.75 24.42
CA PRO A 1171 -0.09 -24.61 22.97
C PRO A 1171 0.37 -23.19 22.60
N VAL A 1172 1.00 -23.04 21.43
CA VAL A 1172 1.43 -21.73 20.92
C VAL A 1172 0.67 -21.30 19.66
N GLU A 1173 0.13 -22.25 18.90
CA GLU A 1173 -0.72 -21.97 17.76
C GLU A 1173 -2.10 -21.44 18.22
N PRO A 1174 -2.57 -20.29 17.71
CA PRO A 1174 -3.83 -19.69 18.16
C PRO A 1174 -5.02 -20.65 18.08
N ALA A 1175 -5.11 -21.46 17.03
CA ALA A 1175 -6.19 -22.44 16.87
C ALA A 1175 -6.19 -23.50 18.00
N GLU A 1176 -5.02 -24.00 18.40
CA GLU A 1176 -4.91 -24.99 19.48
C GLU A 1176 -5.20 -24.37 20.85
N VAL A 1177 -4.76 -23.12 21.07
CA VAL A 1177 -5.08 -22.37 22.30
C VAL A 1177 -6.59 -22.14 22.39
N ARG A 1178 -7.23 -21.76 21.29
CA ARG A 1178 -8.69 -21.58 21.20
C ARG A 1178 -9.44 -22.87 21.47
N GLU A 1179 -9.01 -24.00 20.90
CA GLU A 1179 -9.59 -25.31 21.20
C GLU A 1179 -9.49 -25.66 22.70
N GLU A 1180 -8.37 -25.37 23.35
CA GLU A 1180 -8.23 -25.55 24.79
C GLU A 1180 -9.19 -24.65 25.57
N ALA A 1181 -9.28 -23.36 25.20
CA ALA A 1181 -10.18 -22.39 25.83
C ALA A 1181 -11.65 -22.77 25.67
N PHE A 1182 -12.06 -23.27 24.50
CA PHE A 1182 -13.45 -23.62 24.21
C PHE A 1182 -13.94 -24.86 24.98
N LYS A 1183 -13.03 -25.70 25.50
CA LYS A 1183 -13.41 -26.80 26.44
C LYS A 1183 -14.07 -26.28 27.73
N PHE A 1184 -13.87 -25.00 28.07
CA PHE A 1184 -14.51 -24.38 29.23
C PHE A 1184 -15.90 -23.82 28.96
N PHE A 1185 -16.29 -23.66 27.69
CA PHE A 1185 -17.56 -23.09 27.31
C PHE A 1185 -18.65 -24.15 27.49
N LYS A 1186 -19.64 -23.83 28.33
CA LYS A 1186 -20.81 -24.67 28.56
C LYS A 1186 -22.06 -23.88 28.14
N PRO A 1187 -23.12 -24.54 27.66
CA PRO A 1187 -24.39 -23.87 27.40
C PRO A 1187 -24.82 -23.08 28.64
N ALA A 1188 -25.06 -21.78 28.48
CA ALA A 1188 -25.43 -20.94 29.61
C ALA A 1188 -26.78 -21.40 30.15
N ALA A 1189 -26.85 -21.72 31.45
CA ALA A 1189 -28.14 -21.91 32.11
C ALA A 1189 -28.94 -20.60 31.99
N GLN A 1190 -30.18 -20.68 31.50
CA GLN A 1190 -31.08 -19.53 31.49
C GLN A 1190 -31.36 -19.12 32.94
N LYS A 1191 -30.75 -18.01 33.37
CA LYS A 1191 -31.14 -17.35 34.62
C LYS A 1191 -32.39 -16.53 34.37
N PRO A 1192 -33.38 -16.56 35.28
CA PRO A 1192 -34.52 -15.65 35.18
C PRO A 1192 -34.03 -14.20 35.20
N LEU A 1193 -34.71 -13.34 34.44
CA LEU A 1193 -34.48 -11.90 34.49
C LEU A 1193 -34.84 -11.40 35.90
N SER A 1194 -34.07 -10.47 36.45
CA SER A 1194 -34.28 -9.98 37.81
C SER A 1194 -34.00 -8.48 37.89
N LEU A 1195 -34.92 -7.74 38.50
CA LEU A 1195 -34.76 -6.30 38.73
C LEU A 1195 -33.82 -6.04 39.91
N LEU A 1196 -32.96 -5.03 39.79
CA LEU A 1196 -31.95 -4.73 40.81
C LEU A 1196 -32.20 -3.35 41.43
N VAL A 1197 -32.23 -3.29 42.76
CA VAL A 1197 -32.22 -2.02 43.49
C VAL A 1197 -30.84 -1.39 43.38
N THR A 1198 -30.77 -0.16 42.88
CA THR A 1198 -29.50 0.57 42.73
C THR A 1198 -29.36 1.65 43.81
N LYS A 1199 -28.12 1.91 44.22
CA LYS A 1199 -27.73 3.03 45.08
C LYS A 1199 -26.58 3.77 44.42
N PRO A 1200 -26.37 5.07 44.69
CA PRO A 1200 -25.35 5.88 44.00
C PRO A 1200 -23.89 5.46 44.26
N LYS A 1201 -23.63 4.51 45.17
CA LYS A 1201 -22.27 4.13 45.56
C LYS A 1201 -21.65 3.09 44.62
N ASP A 1202 -20.34 3.24 44.44
CA ASP A 1202 -19.36 2.31 43.84
C ASP A 1202 -19.34 2.19 42.30
N ASP A 1203 -18.64 3.14 41.67
CA ASP A 1203 -18.00 2.98 40.36
C ASP A 1203 -16.91 4.04 40.17
N VAL A 1204 -15.64 3.64 40.02
CA VAL A 1204 -14.51 4.57 39.84
C VAL A 1204 -13.93 4.37 38.45
N LYS A 1205 -14.25 5.27 37.51
CA LYS A 1205 -13.57 5.34 36.21
C LYS A 1205 -12.18 5.98 36.43
N MET A 1206 -11.11 5.19 36.34
CA MET A 1206 -9.72 5.66 36.53
C MET A 1206 -8.93 5.87 35.22
N PHE A 1207 -9.46 5.37 34.11
CA PHE A 1207 -8.76 5.32 32.82
C PHE A 1207 -9.70 5.70 31.68
N ASP A 1208 -9.12 6.31 30.64
CA ASP A 1208 -9.73 6.57 29.35
C ASP A 1208 -9.09 5.68 28.26
N TYR A 1209 -9.63 5.73 27.04
CA TYR A 1209 -9.13 5.00 25.87
C TYR A 1209 -9.02 3.49 26.04
N GLY A 1210 -9.83 2.90 26.92
CA GLY A 1210 -9.72 1.46 27.19
C GLY A 1210 -8.41 1.04 27.87
N CYS A 1211 -7.64 1.98 28.44
CA CYS A 1211 -6.26 1.75 28.88
C CYS A 1211 -5.30 1.33 27.73
N ASP A 1212 -5.59 1.72 26.49
CA ASP A 1212 -4.84 1.34 25.29
C ASP A 1212 -4.10 2.52 24.67
N ALA A 1213 -2.76 2.42 24.66
CA ALA A 1213 -1.88 3.42 24.08
C ALA A 1213 -2.08 3.64 22.58
N ILE A 1214 -2.56 2.65 21.81
CA ILE A 1214 -2.78 2.78 20.36
C ILE A 1214 -3.97 3.68 20.06
N VAL A 1215 -5.08 3.49 20.80
CA VAL A 1215 -6.27 4.36 20.69
C VAL A 1215 -5.90 5.79 21.09
N LYS A 1216 -5.20 5.95 22.22
CA LYS A 1216 -4.74 7.26 22.70
C LYS A 1216 -3.80 7.94 21.71
N ARG A 1217 -2.83 7.20 21.15
CA ARG A 1217 -1.86 7.70 20.17
C ARG A 1217 -2.58 8.31 18.97
N PHE A 1218 -3.51 7.59 18.36
CA PHE A 1218 -4.27 8.11 17.22
C PHE A 1218 -5.08 9.36 17.58
N ASP A 1219 -5.77 9.35 18.73
CA ASP A 1219 -6.58 10.50 19.17
C ASP A 1219 -5.70 11.74 19.48
N ASP A 1220 -4.52 11.55 20.07
CA ASP A 1220 -3.55 12.62 20.33
C ASP A 1220 -2.91 13.15 19.05
N GLU A 1221 -2.55 12.28 18.10
CA GLU A 1221 -2.07 12.66 16.77
C GLU A 1221 -3.13 13.48 16.05
N SER A 1222 -4.36 13.00 15.99
CA SER A 1222 -5.47 13.78 15.41
C SER A 1222 -5.62 15.15 16.08
N ARG A 1223 -5.57 15.25 17.41
CA ARG A 1223 -5.68 16.55 18.13
C ARG A 1223 -4.51 17.49 17.94
N ARG A 1224 -3.34 17.01 17.51
CA ARG A 1224 -2.20 17.88 17.20
C ARG A 1224 -2.31 18.47 15.80
N VAL A 1225 -3.00 17.76 14.92
CA VAL A 1225 -3.10 18.12 13.51
C VAL A 1225 -4.36 18.96 13.24
N PHE A 1226 -5.46 18.72 13.96
CA PHE A 1226 -6.62 19.62 14.04
C PHE A 1226 -6.44 20.66 15.14
#